data_AF-A0A9Q0PJ91-F1
#
_entry.id   AF-A0A9Q0PJ91-F1
#
_cell.length_a   1.000
_cell.length_b   1.000
_cell.length_c   1.000
_cell.angle_alpha   90.00
_cell.angle_beta   90.00
_cell.angle_gamma   90.00
#
_symmetry.space_group_name_H-M   'P 1'
#
loop_
_entity.id
_entity.type
_entity.pdbx_description
1 polymer ?
#
loop_
_entity_poly.entity_id
_entity_poly.type
_entity_poly.pdbx_seq_one_letter_code
_entity_poly.pdbx_strand_id
1 'polypeptide(L)'
;MALFEQFCINLTNEKLQQHFNQHVFKAEQEEYTKEEIDWSYIEFIDNQDVLDLIEKKPGGIISLLDEACMFPRSTHETFAEKLYQTFKDHKRFNKPKLSRSDFTICHYAGDVTYQTEHFLDKNKDYVVAEHQALLSESKCSFVSGLFPPLPEETAKSSKFSSIGSRCKQQLQALLETLSATEPHYMRCVKPNNALKPSIFENNNVLQQLCCGGVMEAIRISCAGYPTRKTFDEFVRRFAILAPDVLHGGCDKVSACKMLLEKVNVKGYQIGKTKVFLRAGQMAELDAHRSEVLGRSASIIQMKVRSYFCRKSFILLRQSAIHIQTLCRAEVARNRFECLRRETACLKIQKYSRRYLASKAYNNLCFSAVSIQSCMRGMAARNELCFRKQMRAVIVIQSQCRKHLAQLHYLRLKQAAIATQCAWRGRVARKELRKLKMAAKETGALQAAKSKLEKEVEELTWRLQLEKRIRADLEESKTQENAKLRTALQEMQLEFQESKALLIEEREAIKKAAEQTPTIEKVPVIDNELVNKLTAENEMLKAMVSSLEKRIDETEKKYEETSKLSEERLKQALNAESKIIELKTTMQRLEEKLSDMEVEDQVLRHQALFSSSSRKMSEHLEITSQHLENGHHEPPTPSKRFGTDADKKMRKSQIERLHESVDALIKCVEQNPGFSQGKPVGAFTIYRCLVHWRSFEAEKTSVFDRLIQMIGSAIENQDDNYHLAYWLSNTSMLLFLLQRTLKGGGANSNPLPPTSFFGRMAQGFRSSPSSANLRVGKDIQMVEGKYPALLFKQQLTAYVETIYGIVRDNFKKDLSPLLSSCIQAPRASKGTALKSSLSFVHSLPADSWRSIVNSLDGLLCTLKENFVPPIFMQKIFTQIFSYINVQLFNSLLLRRECCTFSNGEYVKAGLAELELWCGQAKEEVPL
;
A
#
# COMPACT_ATOMS: atom_id res chain seq x y z
N MET A 1 0.84 -77.37 -35.16
CA MET A 1 2.04 -78.17 -34.87
C MET A 1 3.27 -77.32 -35.19
N ALA A 2 4.48 -77.76 -34.89
CA ALA A 2 5.70 -76.96 -35.05
C ALA A 2 6.51 -77.37 -36.30
N LEU A 3 7.18 -76.39 -36.93
CA LEU A 3 8.08 -76.60 -38.08
C LEU A 3 9.56 -76.47 -37.66
N PHE A 4 10.48 -76.71 -38.60
CA PHE A 4 11.93 -76.62 -38.38
C PHE A 4 12.38 -75.25 -37.83
N GLU A 5 11.74 -74.16 -38.26
CA GLU A 5 11.99 -72.82 -37.73
C GLU A 5 11.70 -72.73 -36.23
N GLN A 6 10.60 -73.33 -35.78
CA GLN A 6 10.22 -73.39 -34.36
C GLN A 6 11.16 -74.29 -33.55
N PHE A 7 11.77 -75.30 -34.18
CA PHE A 7 12.78 -76.15 -33.55
C PHE A 7 14.06 -75.34 -33.26
N CYS A 8 14.55 -74.56 -34.22
CA CYS A 8 15.69 -73.65 -34.03
C CYS A 8 15.40 -72.53 -33.01
N ILE A 9 14.18 -71.96 -33.03
CA ILE A 9 13.73 -70.97 -32.04
C ILE A 9 13.70 -71.59 -30.63
N ASN A 10 13.18 -72.80 -30.48
CA ASN A 10 13.09 -73.46 -29.17
C ASN A 10 14.46 -73.89 -28.64
N LEU A 11 15.36 -74.37 -29.50
CA LEU A 11 16.78 -74.60 -29.14
C LEU A 11 17.44 -73.30 -28.64
N THR A 12 17.20 -72.18 -29.32
CA THR A 12 17.71 -70.86 -28.90
C THR A 12 17.18 -70.48 -27.52
N ASN A 13 15.89 -70.71 -27.26
CA ASN A 13 15.28 -70.46 -25.95
C ASN A 13 15.82 -71.39 -24.85
N GLU A 14 16.04 -72.69 -25.13
CA GLU A 14 16.66 -73.63 -24.18
C GLU A 14 18.09 -73.18 -23.80
N LYS A 15 18.91 -72.77 -24.78
CA LYS A 15 20.26 -72.27 -24.52
C LYS A 15 20.28 -70.99 -23.70
N LEU A 16 19.40 -70.04 -24.01
CA LEU A 16 19.28 -68.80 -23.23
C LEU A 16 18.76 -69.09 -21.80
N GLN A 17 17.89 -70.08 -21.62
CA GLN A 17 17.46 -70.52 -20.30
C GLN A 17 18.57 -71.27 -19.55
N GLN A 18 19.40 -72.06 -20.22
CA GLN A 18 20.58 -72.67 -19.59
C GLN A 18 21.56 -71.60 -19.09
N HIS A 19 21.88 -70.61 -19.92
CA HIS A 19 22.74 -69.49 -19.52
C HIS A 19 22.14 -68.70 -18.34
N PHE A 20 20.81 -68.52 -18.31
CA PHE A 20 20.10 -67.96 -17.16
C PHE A 20 20.26 -68.84 -15.90
N ASN A 21 20.01 -70.15 -15.99
CA ASN A 21 20.14 -71.06 -14.86
C ASN A 21 21.57 -71.09 -14.30
N GLN A 22 22.58 -71.10 -15.19
CA GLN A 22 23.99 -71.09 -14.79
C GLN A 22 24.41 -69.76 -14.16
N HIS A 23 24.12 -68.62 -14.80
CA HIS A 23 24.55 -67.31 -14.29
C HIS A 23 23.76 -66.87 -13.04
N VAL A 24 22.45 -67.16 -12.97
CA VAL A 24 21.65 -66.78 -11.80
C VAL A 24 21.93 -67.73 -10.64
N PHE A 25 21.84 -69.06 -10.83
CA PHE A 25 21.88 -69.99 -9.71
C PHE A 25 23.30 -70.45 -9.36
N LYS A 26 24.08 -70.91 -10.34
CA LYS A 26 25.41 -71.49 -10.05
C LYS A 26 26.40 -70.44 -9.55
N ALA A 27 26.46 -69.27 -10.18
CA ALA A 27 27.36 -68.19 -9.74
C ALA A 27 26.95 -67.57 -8.38
N GLU A 28 25.65 -67.56 -8.04
CA GLU A 28 25.17 -67.14 -6.72
C GLU A 28 25.61 -68.13 -5.62
N GLN A 29 25.47 -69.43 -5.87
CA GLN A 29 25.93 -70.50 -4.97
C GLN A 29 27.46 -70.54 -4.81
N GLU A 30 28.21 -70.27 -5.89
CA GLU A 30 29.67 -70.16 -5.85
C GLU A 30 30.13 -68.94 -5.02
N GLU A 31 29.45 -67.80 -5.10
CA GLU A 31 29.71 -66.64 -4.21
C GLU A 31 29.38 -66.96 -2.75
N TYR A 32 28.25 -67.61 -2.45
CA TYR A 32 27.91 -68.02 -1.07
C TYR A 32 28.93 -68.98 -0.47
N THR A 33 29.44 -69.92 -1.27
CA THR A 33 30.52 -70.84 -0.88
C THR A 33 31.83 -70.10 -0.61
N LYS A 34 32.22 -69.17 -1.50
CA LYS A 34 33.43 -68.35 -1.42
C LYS A 34 33.46 -67.40 -0.22
N GLU A 35 32.30 -66.84 0.15
CA GLU A 35 32.13 -65.94 1.30
C GLU A 35 31.91 -66.68 2.62
N GLU A 36 31.83 -68.02 2.62
CA GLU A 36 31.63 -68.90 3.79
C GLU A 36 30.41 -68.56 4.66
N ILE A 37 29.30 -68.16 4.03
CA ILE A 37 28.03 -67.96 4.73
C ILE A 37 27.33 -69.30 4.99
N ASP A 38 26.45 -69.34 6.00
CA ASP A 38 25.54 -70.48 6.21
C ASP A 38 24.34 -70.41 5.25
N TRP A 39 24.34 -71.35 4.28
CA TRP A 39 23.34 -71.50 3.21
C TRP A 39 23.12 -72.98 2.88
N SER A 40 21.89 -73.33 2.52
CA SER A 40 21.49 -74.68 2.08
C SER A 40 21.53 -74.80 0.55
N TYR A 41 22.07 -75.88 0.00
CA TYR A 41 22.05 -76.14 -1.44
C TYR A 41 20.62 -76.04 -2.02
N ILE A 42 20.44 -75.25 -3.08
CA ILE A 42 19.13 -75.03 -3.69
C ILE A 42 19.08 -75.78 -5.02
N GLU A 43 18.29 -76.85 -5.03
CA GLU A 43 18.07 -77.69 -6.21
C GLU A 43 17.22 -76.94 -7.26
N PHE A 44 17.80 -76.75 -8.45
CA PHE A 44 17.14 -76.18 -9.62
C PHE A 44 17.08 -77.20 -10.76
N ILE A 45 16.10 -77.04 -11.66
CA ILE A 45 15.92 -77.93 -12.81
C ILE A 45 16.88 -77.50 -13.92
N ASP A 46 17.94 -78.28 -14.15
CA ASP A 46 18.79 -78.16 -15.33
C ASP A 46 18.07 -78.68 -16.59
N ASN A 47 18.39 -78.09 -17.74
CA ASN A 47 17.89 -78.43 -19.07
C ASN A 47 18.99 -78.93 -20.03
N GLN A 48 20.21 -79.18 -19.52
CA GLN A 48 21.29 -79.85 -20.26
C GLN A 48 20.84 -81.16 -20.92
N ASP A 49 19.86 -81.89 -20.37
CA ASP A 49 19.35 -83.14 -20.94
C ASP A 49 18.53 -82.94 -22.24
N VAL A 50 17.79 -81.83 -22.36
CA VAL A 50 17.12 -81.43 -23.60
C VAL A 50 18.15 -80.91 -24.63
N LEU A 51 19.19 -80.23 -24.17
CA LEU A 51 20.24 -79.70 -25.04
C LEU A 51 21.14 -80.81 -25.60
N ASP A 52 21.51 -81.81 -24.80
CA ASP A 52 22.22 -83.01 -25.25
C ASP A 52 21.42 -83.77 -26.32
N LEU A 53 20.11 -83.97 -26.09
CA LEU A 53 19.22 -84.60 -27.07
C LEU A 53 19.28 -83.92 -28.44
N ILE A 54 19.34 -82.59 -28.48
CA ILE A 54 19.32 -81.82 -29.73
C ILE A 54 20.72 -81.71 -30.36
N GLU A 55 21.74 -81.39 -29.57
CA GLU A 55 23.02 -80.86 -30.06
C GLU A 55 24.21 -81.84 -30.05
N LYS A 56 24.12 -82.97 -29.35
CA LYS A 56 25.24 -83.89 -29.14
C LYS A 56 25.77 -84.44 -30.47
N LYS A 57 27.09 -84.51 -30.62
CA LYS A 57 27.75 -85.10 -31.79
C LYS A 57 28.71 -86.20 -31.35
N PRO A 58 28.61 -87.44 -31.87
CA PRO A 58 27.53 -87.94 -32.73
C PRO A 58 26.20 -88.13 -31.97
N GLY A 59 25.10 -88.32 -32.71
CA GLY A 59 23.88 -88.95 -32.19
C GLY A 59 22.78 -88.04 -31.62
N GLY A 60 22.95 -86.72 -31.53
CA GLY A 60 21.87 -85.77 -31.25
C GLY A 60 21.00 -85.49 -32.49
N ILE A 61 19.80 -84.91 -32.31
CA ILE A 61 18.82 -84.67 -33.40
C ILE A 61 19.43 -83.92 -34.59
N ILE A 62 20.26 -82.89 -34.35
CA ILE A 62 20.94 -82.16 -35.44
C ILE A 62 21.96 -83.05 -36.16
N SER A 63 22.70 -83.91 -35.46
CA SER A 63 23.62 -84.88 -36.10
C SER A 63 22.86 -85.82 -37.03
N LEU A 64 21.75 -86.39 -36.54
CA LEU A 64 20.94 -87.35 -37.28
C LEU A 64 20.25 -86.71 -38.49
N LEU A 65 19.88 -85.43 -38.39
CA LEU A 65 19.31 -84.65 -39.48
C LEU A 65 20.37 -84.29 -40.53
N ASP A 66 21.56 -83.85 -40.10
CA ASP A 66 22.69 -83.56 -41.00
C ASP A 66 23.13 -84.81 -41.77
N GLU A 67 23.19 -85.97 -41.09
CA GLU A 67 23.42 -87.28 -41.71
C GLU A 67 22.32 -87.62 -42.72
N ALA A 68 21.04 -87.43 -42.39
CA ALA A 68 19.93 -87.74 -43.29
C ALA A 68 19.87 -86.81 -44.51
N CYS A 69 20.26 -85.53 -44.37
CA CYS A 69 20.37 -84.61 -45.51
C CYS A 69 21.43 -85.04 -46.53
N MET A 70 22.46 -85.80 -46.11
CA MET A 70 23.55 -86.27 -46.97
C MET A 70 23.23 -87.53 -47.78
N PHE A 71 22.15 -88.26 -47.47
CA PHE A 71 21.76 -89.46 -48.21
C PHE A 71 20.66 -89.14 -49.25
N PRO A 72 20.91 -89.28 -50.57
CA PRO A 72 19.95 -88.90 -51.61
C PRO A 72 18.62 -89.68 -51.63
N ARG A 73 18.50 -90.75 -50.82
CA ARG A 73 17.28 -91.56 -50.67
C ARG A 73 16.57 -91.38 -49.32
N SER A 74 17.08 -90.53 -48.43
CA SER A 74 16.42 -90.29 -47.14
C SER A 74 15.21 -89.37 -47.31
N THR A 75 14.06 -89.87 -46.90
CA THR A 75 12.81 -89.11 -46.77
C THR A 75 12.57 -88.72 -45.32
N HIS A 76 11.61 -87.81 -45.07
CA HIS A 76 11.32 -87.33 -43.73
C HIS A 76 10.81 -88.43 -42.78
N GLU A 77 10.13 -89.45 -43.31
CA GLU A 77 9.69 -90.64 -42.58
C GLU A 77 10.89 -91.50 -42.16
N THR A 78 11.87 -91.72 -43.05
CA THR A 78 13.10 -92.46 -42.70
C THR A 78 13.93 -91.74 -41.63
N PHE A 79 13.92 -90.40 -41.64
CA PHE A 79 14.51 -89.58 -40.57
C PHE A 79 13.74 -89.75 -39.26
N ALA A 80 12.40 -89.66 -39.27
CA ALA A 80 11.57 -89.88 -38.10
C ALA A 80 11.76 -91.29 -37.49
N GLU A 81 11.85 -92.32 -38.31
CA GLU A 81 12.15 -93.69 -37.86
C GLU A 81 13.52 -93.80 -37.20
N LYS A 82 14.55 -93.15 -37.76
CA LYS A 82 15.88 -93.08 -37.15
C LYS A 82 15.85 -92.35 -35.80
N LEU A 83 15.04 -91.29 -35.65
CA LEU A 83 14.81 -90.63 -34.36
C LEU A 83 14.15 -91.57 -33.34
N TYR A 84 13.06 -92.26 -33.73
CA TYR A 84 12.36 -93.19 -32.83
C TYR A 84 13.25 -94.36 -32.39
N GLN A 85 14.12 -94.86 -33.27
CA GLN A 85 15.07 -95.92 -32.95
C GLN A 85 16.17 -95.43 -32.00
N THR A 86 16.66 -94.21 -32.18
CA THR A 86 17.78 -93.66 -31.39
C THR A 86 17.35 -93.16 -30.00
N PHE A 87 16.15 -92.60 -29.88
CA PHE A 87 15.69 -91.91 -28.66
C PHE A 87 14.51 -92.58 -27.95
N LYS A 88 14.21 -93.84 -28.29
CA LYS A 88 13.05 -94.60 -27.80
C LYS A 88 12.80 -94.48 -26.29
N ASP A 89 13.87 -94.58 -25.50
CA ASP A 89 13.83 -94.64 -24.04
C ASP A 89 14.28 -93.31 -23.37
N HIS A 90 14.40 -92.22 -24.15
CA HIS A 90 14.90 -90.92 -23.67
C HIS A 90 13.77 -90.06 -23.08
N LYS A 91 13.86 -89.74 -21.78
CA LYS A 91 12.81 -89.03 -21.00
C LYS A 91 12.23 -87.76 -21.62
N ARG A 92 12.99 -87.04 -22.46
CA ARG A 92 12.59 -85.78 -23.10
C ARG A 92 12.08 -85.92 -24.54
N PHE A 93 12.03 -87.14 -25.08
CA PHE A 93 11.62 -87.43 -26.45
C PHE A 93 10.42 -88.37 -26.45
N ASN A 94 9.37 -88.02 -27.20
CA ASN A 94 8.12 -88.79 -27.25
C ASN A 94 7.64 -88.99 -28.69
N LYS A 95 7.11 -90.18 -29.00
CA LYS A 95 6.41 -90.45 -30.25
C LYS A 95 4.91 -90.15 -30.11
N PRO A 96 4.33 -89.24 -30.93
CA PRO A 96 2.89 -89.01 -30.97
C PRO A 96 2.11 -90.28 -31.34
N LYS A 97 0.96 -90.49 -30.69
CA LYS A 97 0.12 -91.69 -30.91
C LYS A 97 -0.62 -91.71 -32.26
N LEU A 98 -0.83 -90.54 -32.87
CA LEU A 98 -1.68 -90.36 -34.05
C LEU A 98 -0.90 -90.10 -35.34
N SER A 99 0.36 -89.65 -35.24
CA SER A 99 1.21 -89.37 -36.39
C SER A 99 2.24 -90.48 -36.61
N ARG A 100 2.63 -90.68 -37.87
CA ARG A 100 3.66 -91.67 -38.23
C ARG A 100 5.06 -91.06 -38.25
N SER A 101 5.17 -89.77 -38.58
CA SER A 101 6.42 -89.06 -38.86
C SER A 101 6.76 -87.92 -37.88
N ASP A 102 5.78 -87.36 -37.17
CA ASP A 102 6.04 -86.26 -36.21
C ASP A 102 6.73 -86.75 -34.92
N PHE A 103 7.53 -85.89 -34.27
CA PHE A 103 8.15 -86.19 -32.97
C PHE A 103 7.88 -85.07 -31.94
N THR A 104 7.85 -85.43 -30.65
CA THR A 104 7.64 -84.48 -29.55
C THR A 104 8.89 -84.33 -28.69
N ILE A 105 9.29 -83.10 -28.37
CA ILE A 105 10.31 -82.80 -27.36
C ILE A 105 9.65 -82.12 -26.14
N CYS A 106 10.01 -82.58 -24.95
CA CYS A 106 9.58 -82.03 -23.67
C CYS A 106 10.50 -80.88 -23.23
N HIS A 107 10.28 -79.68 -23.78
CA HIS A 107 11.07 -78.49 -23.49
C HIS A 107 10.83 -77.93 -22.08
N TYR A 108 11.70 -77.04 -21.60
CA TYR A 108 11.50 -76.32 -20.32
C TYR A 108 10.17 -75.54 -20.27
N ALA A 109 9.69 -75.08 -21.41
CA ALA A 109 8.41 -74.38 -21.57
C ALA A 109 7.20 -75.32 -21.83
N GLY A 110 7.40 -76.65 -21.89
CA GLY A 110 6.38 -77.65 -22.16
C GLY A 110 6.58 -78.43 -23.47
N ASP A 111 5.69 -79.39 -23.72
CA ASP A 111 5.81 -80.32 -24.85
C ASP A 111 5.51 -79.66 -26.21
N VAL A 112 6.40 -79.87 -27.18
CA VAL A 112 6.25 -79.36 -28.56
C VAL A 112 6.40 -80.49 -29.58
N THR A 113 5.36 -80.68 -30.39
CA THR A 113 5.33 -81.67 -31.49
C THR A 113 5.70 -81.04 -32.83
N TYR A 114 6.76 -81.57 -33.44
CA TYR A 114 7.38 -81.11 -34.67
C TYR A 114 7.03 -82.00 -35.87
N GLN A 115 6.69 -81.37 -36.99
CA GLN A 115 6.40 -82.05 -38.26
C GLN A 115 7.66 -82.18 -39.11
N THR A 116 8.10 -83.41 -39.39
CA THR A 116 9.35 -83.67 -40.12
C THR A 116 9.28 -83.38 -41.62
N GLU A 117 8.07 -83.24 -42.18
CA GLU A 117 7.77 -83.23 -43.63
C GLU A 117 8.72 -82.36 -44.48
N HIS A 118 9.15 -81.21 -43.95
CA HIS A 118 10.09 -80.29 -44.62
C HIS A 118 11.42 -80.09 -43.88
N PHE A 119 11.74 -80.89 -42.87
CA PHE A 119 12.99 -80.75 -42.09
C PHE A 119 14.23 -80.96 -42.97
N LEU A 120 14.23 -81.99 -43.81
CA LEU A 120 15.39 -82.34 -44.65
C LEU A 120 15.70 -81.25 -45.68
N ASP A 121 14.68 -80.70 -46.33
CA ASP A 121 14.87 -79.74 -47.42
C ASP A 121 15.19 -78.33 -46.88
N LYS A 122 14.58 -77.93 -45.76
CA LYS A 122 14.98 -76.69 -45.07
C LYS A 122 16.40 -76.78 -44.52
N ASN A 123 16.81 -77.91 -43.93
CA ASN A 123 18.15 -78.04 -43.34
C ASN A 123 19.30 -78.09 -44.37
N LYS A 124 19.02 -78.40 -45.65
CA LYS A 124 20.02 -78.47 -46.74
C LYS A 124 20.59 -77.13 -47.19
N ASP A 125 19.86 -76.01 -47.01
CA ASP A 125 20.25 -74.64 -47.46
C ASP A 125 20.82 -74.62 -48.90
N TYR A 126 20.19 -75.35 -49.84
CA TYR A 126 20.81 -75.70 -51.12
C TYR A 126 20.95 -74.48 -52.06
N VAL A 127 22.13 -73.89 -52.07
CA VAL A 127 22.55 -72.87 -53.04
C VAL A 127 23.27 -73.53 -54.21
N VAL A 128 22.78 -73.28 -55.43
CA VAL A 128 23.43 -73.66 -56.69
C VAL A 128 24.68 -72.81 -56.88
N ALA A 129 25.86 -73.44 -56.95
CA ALA A 129 27.14 -72.75 -57.01
C ALA A 129 27.29 -71.87 -58.26
N GLU A 130 26.74 -72.35 -59.37
CA GLU A 130 26.68 -71.66 -60.67
C GLU A 130 25.86 -70.37 -60.59
N HIS A 131 24.78 -70.35 -59.79
CA HIS A 131 24.00 -69.13 -59.54
C HIS A 131 24.78 -68.13 -58.67
N GLN A 132 25.52 -68.61 -57.65
CA GLN A 132 26.37 -67.75 -56.84
C GLN A 132 27.51 -67.13 -57.68
N ALA A 133 28.15 -67.91 -58.55
CA ALA A 133 29.17 -67.43 -59.47
C ALA A 133 28.62 -66.32 -60.38
N LEU A 134 27.49 -66.58 -61.06
CA LEU A 134 26.81 -65.62 -61.93
C LEU A 134 26.45 -64.30 -61.22
N LEU A 135 26.04 -64.37 -59.95
CA LEU A 135 25.73 -63.20 -59.13
C LEU A 135 27.00 -62.44 -58.69
N SER A 136 28.09 -63.15 -58.41
CA SER A 136 29.40 -62.54 -58.09
C SER A 136 30.03 -61.80 -59.27
N GLU A 137 29.80 -62.26 -60.51
CA GLU A 137 30.23 -61.60 -61.75
C GLU A 137 29.33 -60.41 -62.17
N SER A 138 28.32 -60.08 -61.36
CA SER A 138 27.37 -59.02 -61.70
C SER A 138 28.03 -57.65 -61.82
N LYS A 139 27.84 -57.02 -62.98
CA LYS A 139 28.28 -55.65 -63.29
C LYS A 139 27.65 -54.59 -62.36
N CYS A 140 26.61 -54.93 -61.63
CA CYS A 140 26.07 -54.08 -60.57
C CYS A 140 26.85 -54.33 -59.27
N SER A 141 27.66 -53.36 -58.85
CA SER A 141 28.51 -53.45 -57.65
C SER A 141 27.76 -53.72 -56.35
N PHE A 142 26.47 -53.38 -56.28
CA PHE A 142 25.59 -53.76 -55.16
C PHE A 142 25.31 -55.27 -55.15
N VAL A 143 25.10 -55.90 -56.32
CA VAL A 143 24.79 -57.33 -56.43
C VAL A 143 26.04 -58.18 -56.22
N SER A 144 27.15 -57.86 -56.90
CA SER A 144 28.43 -58.56 -56.68
C SER A 144 28.97 -58.35 -55.26
N GLY A 145 28.69 -57.20 -54.63
CA GLY A 145 28.97 -56.95 -53.21
C GLY A 145 28.15 -57.79 -52.22
N LEU A 146 27.02 -58.38 -52.62
CA LEU A 146 26.24 -59.32 -51.80
C LEU A 146 26.71 -60.78 -51.92
N PHE A 147 27.40 -61.12 -53.01
CA PHE A 147 27.88 -62.47 -53.31
C PHE A 147 29.40 -62.48 -53.53
N PRO A 148 30.21 -62.29 -52.47
CA PRO A 148 31.66 -62.31 -52.58
C PRO A 148 32.17 -63.70 -53.02
N PRO A 149 33.30 -63.75 -53.76
CA PRO A 149 33.92 -65.01 -54.16
C PRO A 149 34.37 -65.83 -52.95
N LEU A 150 34.19 -67.15 -53.01
CA LEU A 150 34.55 -68.08 -51.94
C LEU A 150 36.08 -68.28 -51.87
N PRO A 151 36.71 -68.34 -50.68
CA PRO A 151 38.13 -68.63 -50.55
C PRO A 151 38.49 -70.03 -51.06
N GLU A 152 39.51 -70.12 -51.92
CA GLU A 152 39.90 -71.35 -52.63
C GLU A 152 40.22 -72.54 -51.70
N GLU A 153 40.69 -72.29 -50.48
CA GLU A 153 41.00 -73.33 -49.49
C GLU A 153 39.77 -74.18 -49.10
N THR A 154 38.55 -73.63 -49.21
CA THR A 154 37.31 -74.34 -48.87
C THR A 154 36.97 -75.48 -49.86
N ALA A 155 37.52 -75.46 -51.08
CA ALA A 155 37.20 -76.42 -52.13
C ALA A 155 37.64 -77.87 -51.84
N LYS A 156 38.49 -78.10 -50.82
CA LYS A 156 39.04 -79.44 -50.50
C LYS A 156 38.43 -80.10 -49.26
N SER A 157 37.48 -79.46 -48.57
CA SER A 157 36.72 -80.12 -47.50
C SER A 157 35.22 -79.83 -47.62
N SER A 158 34.50 -80.68 -48.35
CA SER A 158 33.03 -80.65 -48.50
C SER A 158 32.30 -81.11 -47.23
N LYS A 159 32.62 -80.49 -46.09
CA LYS A 159 31.83 -80.61 -44.86
C LYS A 159 30.49 -79.91 -45.09
N PHE A 160 29.45 -80.70 -45.32
CA PHE A 160 28.07 -80.23 -45.46
C PHE A 160 27.69 -79.31 -44.29
N SER A 161 27.36 -78.05 -44.63
CA SER A 161 27.08 -76.98 -43.68
C SER A 161 25.57 -76.71 -43.64
N SER A 162 24.86 -77.49 -42.84
CA SER A 162 23.41 -77.35 -42.67
C SER A 162 23.00 -76.09 -41.90
N ILE A 163 21.72 -75.71 -42.03
CA ILE A 163 21.13 -74.64 -41.20
C ILE A 163 21.24 -75.00 -39.71
N GLY A 164 20.97 -76.26 -39.32
CA GLY A 164 21.05 -76.71 -37.94
C GLY A 164 22.45 -76.57 -37.34
N SER A 165 23.49 -77.01 -38.06
CA SER A 165 24.88 -76.86 -37.60
C SER A 165 25.35 -75.40 -37.59
N ARG A 166 24.96 -74.59 -38.59
CA ARG A 166 25.28 -73.16 -38.65
C ARG A 166 24.61 -72.37 -37.54
N CYS A 167 23.32 -72.63 -37.28
CA CYS A 167 22.56 -72.06 -36.18
C CYS A 167 23.20 -72.39 -34.82
N LYS A 168 23.57 -73.66 -34.59
CA LYS A 168 24.31 -74.06 -33.38
C LYS A 168 25.63 -73.30 -33.21
N GLN A 169 26.43 -73.13 -34.27
CA GLN A 169 27.70 -72.39 -34.20
C GLN A 169 27.48 -70.91 -33.86
N GLN A 170 26.52 -70.25 -34.50
CA GLN A 170 26.20 -68.84 -34.22
C GLN A 170 25.64 -68.65 -32.81
N LEU A 171 24.82 -69.57 -32.33
CA LEU A 171 24.26 -69.57 -30.98
C LEU A 171 25.36 -69.78 -29.92
N GLN A 172 26.33 -70.66 -30.17
CA GLN A 172 27.49 -70.85 -29.30
C GLN A 172 28.33 -69.57 -29.16
N ALA A 173 28.68 -68.91 -30.27
CA ALA A 173 29.43 -67.65 -30.26
C ALA A 173 28.65 -66.51 -29.57
N LEU A 174 27.32 -66.49 -29.69
CA LEU A 174 26.46 -65.55 -28.96
C LEU A 174 26.51 -65.81 -27.44
N LEU A 175 26.44 -67.06 -27.00
CA LEU A 175 26.52 -67.42 -25.57
C LEU A 175 27.89 -67.10 -24.97
N GLU A 176 28.98 -67.33 -25.70
CA GLU A 176 30.33 -66.92 -25.31
C GLU A 176 30.44 -65.40 -25.14
N THR A 177 29.85 -64.64 -26.07
CA THR A 177 29.77 -63.17 -25.98
C THR A 177 28.96 -62.71 -24.77
N LEU A 178 27.82 -63.35 -24.48
CA LEU A 178 26.96 -63.02 -23.33
C LEU A 178 27.63 -63.38 -22.01
N SER A 179 28.33 -64.51 -21.93
CA SER A 179 29.04 -64.99 -20.73
C SER A 179 30.22 -64.09 -20.33
N ALA A 180 30.71 -63.25 -21.23
CA ALA A 180 31.74 -62.24 -20.98
C ALA A 180 31.19 -60.89 -20.49
N THR A 181 29.86 -60.77 -20.28
CA THR A 181 29.17 -59.54 -19.86
C THR A 181 28.32 -59.77 -18.60
N GLU A 182 27.91 -58.69 -17.91
CA GLU A 182 26.92 -58.79 -16.83
C GLU A 182 25.49 -58.82 -17.44
N PRO A 183 24.73 -59.92 -17.31
CA PRO A 183 23.45 -60.06 -17.99
C PRO A 183 22.29 -59.44 -17.20
N HIS A 184 21.50 -58.60 -17.87
CA HIS A 184 20.26 -58.06 -17.33
C HIS A 184 19.05 -58.68 -18.03
N TYR A 185 18.26 -59.47 -17.29
CA TYR A 185 17.17 -60.25 -17.86
C TYR A 185 15.83 -59.49 -17.82
N MET A 186 15.32 -59.12 -18.99
CA MET A 186 13.95 -58.60 -19.16
C MET A 186 13.04 -59.70 -19.71
N ARG A 187 11.98 -60.05 -18.97
CA ARG A 187 11.02 -61.10 -19.36
C ARG A 187 9.68 -60.46 -19.75
N CYS A 188 9.39 -60.45 -21.05
CA CYS A 188 8.13 -59.95 -21.58
C CYS A 188 6.97 -60.93 -21.29
N VAL A 189 5.82 -60.42 -20.85
CA VAL A 189 4.62 -61.20 -20.54
C VAL A 189 3.45 -60.65 -21.34
N LYS A 190 2.74 -61.52 -22.06
CA LYS A 190 1.53 -61.21 -22.83
C LYS A 190 0.31 -61.33 -21.89
N PRO A 191 -0.37 -60.22 -21.54
CA PRO A 191 -1.40 -60.24 -20.49
C PRO A 191 -2.71 -60.90 -20.93
N ASN A 192 -3.03 -60.89 -22.23
CA ASN A 192 -4.19 -61.57 -22.81
C ASN A 192 -3.95 -61.92 -24.27
N ASN A 193 -4.63 -62.95 -24.78
CA ASN A 193 -4.54 -63.37 -26.17
C ASN A 193 -5.32 -62.47 -27.14
N ALA A 194 -6.32 -61.74 -26.64
CA ALA A 194 -7.15 -60.81 -27.43
C ALA A 194 -6.45 -59.48 -27.81
N LEU A 195 -5.20 -59.24 -27.37
CA LEU A 195 -4.41 -58.03 -27.62
C LEU A 195 -5.09 -56.72 -27.13
N LYS A 196 -5.94 -56.80 -26.10
CA LYS A 196 -6.70 -55.64 -25.56
C LYS A 196 -5.99 -55.02 -24.35
N PRO A 197 -6.05 -53.68 -24.16
CA PRO A 197 -5.57 -53.05 -22.93
C PRO A 197 -6.40 -53.50 -21.72
N SER A 198 -5.78 -53.50 -20.53
CA SER A 198 -6.44 -53.74 -19.23
C SER A 198 -7.17 -55.09 -19.05
N ILE A 199 -6.97 -56.07 -19.93
CA ILE A 199 -7.43 -57.46 -19.75
C ILE A 199 -6.24 -58.33 -19.32
N PHE A 200 -6.43 -59.16 -18.30
CA PHE A 200 -5.40 -60.03 -17.74
C PHE A 200 -5.93 -61.47 -17.57
N GLU A 201 -5.38 -62.41 -18.35
CA GLU A 201 -5.74 -63.82 -18.38
C GLU A 201 -4.88 -64.61 -17.39
N ASN A 202 -5.31 -64.71 -16.12
CA ASN A 202 -4.56 -65.33 -15.02
C ASN A 202 -3.81 -66.63 -15.41
N ASN A 203 -4.51 -67.60 -16.01
CA ASN A 203 -3.92 -68.91 -16.34
C ASN A 203 -2.85 -68.80 -17.44
N ASN A 204 -3.07 -67.96 -18.44
CA ASN A 204 -2.14 -67.73 -19.56
C ASN A 204 -0.87 -67.01 -19.06
N VAL A 205 -1.04 -65.99 -18.21
CA VAL A 205 0.10 -65.30 -17.58
C VAL A 205 0.86 -66.20 -16.60
N LEU A 206 0.15 -66.98 -15.77
CA LEU A 206 0.78 -67.94 -14.86
C LEU A 206 1.59 -69.00 -15.62
N GLN A 207 1.04 -69.54 -16.72
CA GLN A 207 1.77 -70.45 -17.60
C GLN A 207 3.03 -69.78 -18.15
N GLN A 208 2.95 -68.56 -18.69
CA GLN A 208 4.12 -67.81 -19.15
C GLN A 208 5.17 -67.57 -18.05
N LEU A 209 4.76 -67.31 -16.80
CA LEU A 209 5.69 -67.12 -15.67
C LEU A 209 6.37 -68.42 -15.23
N CYS A 210 5.69 -69.56 -15.34
CA CYS A 210 6.28 -70.88 -15.11
C CYS A 210 7.24 -71.25 -16.25
N CYS A 211 6.74 -71.24 -17.49
CA CYS A 211 7.51 -71.53 -18.71
C CYS A 211 8.69 -70.59 -18.91
N GLY A 212 8.63 -69.34 -18.43
CA GLY A 212 9.72 -68.36 -18.51
C GLY A 212 10.76 -68.45 -17.38
N GLY A 213 10.67 -69.44 -16.50
CA GLY A 213 11.58 -69.63 -15.36
C GLY A 213 11.46 -68.57 -14.26
N VAL A 214 10.47 -67.66 -14.33
CA VAL A 214 10.34 -66.51 -13.42
C VAL A 214 9.96 -66.95 -12.01
N MET A 215 9.03 -67.91 -11.89
CA MET A 215 8.62 -68.47 -10.60
C MET A 215 9.80 -69.13 -9.87
N GLU A 216 10.66 -69.83 -10.60
CA GLU A 216 11.83 -70.51 -10.05
C GLU A 216 12.91 -69.50 -9.60
N ALA A 217 13.18 -68.49 -10.44
CA ALA A 217 14.09 -67.40 -10.08
C ALA A 217 13.64 -66.64 -8.83
N ILE A 218 12.34 -66.38 -8.66
CA ILE A 218 11.77 -65.77 -7.45
C ILE A 218 11.92 -66.72 -6.25
N ARG A 219 11.63 -68.02 -6.41
CA ARG A 219 11.77 -69.04 -5.35
C ARG A 219 13.20 -69.05 -4.80
N ILE A 220 14.20 -69.08 -5.68
CA ILE A 220 15.63 -69.07 -5.32
C ILE A 220 16.03 -67.72 -4.71
N SER A 221 15.63 -66.60 -5.31
CA SER A 221 15.91 -65.25 -4.77
C SER A 221 15.32 -65.00 -3.38
N CYS A 222 14.20 -65.65 -3.02
CA CYS A 222 13.61 -65.56 -1.69
C CYS A 222 14.25 -66.53 -0.68
N ALA A 223 14.76 -67.67 -1.15
CA ALA A 223 15.48 -68.65 -0.35
C ALA A 223 16.92 -68.20 -0.01
N GLY A 224 17.58 -67.48 -0.91
CA GLY A 224 18.91 -66.89 -0.75
C GLY A 224 18.92 -65.49 -0.09
N TYR A 225 19.98 -64.74 -0.38
CA TYR A 225 20.30 -63.43 0.18
C TYR A 225 20.55 -62.39 -0.95
N PRO A 226 19.50 -61.99 -1.68
CA PRO A 226 19.61 -61.24 -2.95
C PRO A 226 20.18 -59.82 -2.77
N THR A 227 20.23 -59.30 -1.54
CA THR A 227 20.88 -58.02 -1.25
C THR A 227 22.20 -58.24 -0.52
N ARG A 228 23.31 -57.95 -1.20
CA ARG A 228 24.68 -58.02 -0.65
C ARG A 228 25.35 -56.64 -0.64
N LYS A 229 26.07 -56.31 0.44
CA LYS A 229 26.81 -55.04 0.58
C LYS A 229 28.16 -55.23 1.28
N THR A 230 29.19 -54.56 0.77
CA THR A 230 30.50 -54.49 1.44
C THR A 230 30.35 -53.84 2.83
N PHE A 231 31.18 -54.24 3.80
CA PHE A 231 31.09 -53.68 5.16
C PHE A 231 31.23 -52.16 5.19
N ASP A 232 32.11 -51.59 4.35
CA ASP A 232 32.32 -50.15 4.24
C ASP A 232 31.11 -49.40 3.68
N GLU A 233 30.36 -49.98 2.74
CA GLU A 233 29.08 -49.39 2.30
C GLU A 233 27.99 -49.52 3.36
N PHE A 234 27.92 -50.68 4.03
CA PHE A 234 26.88 -50.98 5.01
C PHE A 234 27.00 -50.06 6.24
N VAL A 235 28.18 -49.98 6.86
CA VAL A 235 28.45 -49.09 7.99
C VAL A 235 28.23 -47.63 7.58
N ARG A 236 28.78 -47.19 6.43
CA ARG A 236 28.63 -45.80 5.97
C ARG A 236 27.18 -45.38 5.74
N ARG A 237 26.31 -46.29 5.27
CA ARG A 237 24.88 -46.01 5.08
C ARG A 237 24.11 -45.97 6.40
N PHE A 238 24.39 -46.90 7.31
CA PHE A 238 23.53 -47.19 8.46
C PHE A 238 24.07 -46.80 9.84
N ALA A 239 25.31 -46.33 9.99
CA ALA A 239 25.91 -46.01 11.29
C ALA A 239 25.11 -45.00 12.13
N ILE A 240 24.23 -44.20 11.53
CA ILE A 240 23.27 -43.34 12.25
C ILE A 240 22.30 -44.12 13.17
N LEU A 241 22.06 -45.41 12.90
CA LEU A 241 21.28 -46.31 13.75
C LEU A 241 22.06 -46.77 14.99
N ALA A 242 23.39 -46.84 14.89
CA ALA A 242 24.28 -47.28 15.96
C ALA A 242 25.53 -46.37 16.07
N PRO A 243 25.40 -45.09 16.48
CA PRO A 243 26.52 -44.15 16.51
C PRO A 243 27.68 -44.61 17.41
N ASP A 244 27.35 -45.39 18.43
CA ASP A 244 28.29 -45.99 19.40
C ASP A 244 29.33 -46.89 18.71
N VAL A 245 28.94 -47.55 17.60
CA VAL A 245 29.81 -48.44 16.80
C VAL A 245 30.95 -47.68 16.11
N LEU A 246 30.79 -46.38 15.84
CA LEU A 246 31.85 -45.54 15.26
C LEU A 246 32.94 -45.12 16.26
N HIS A 247 32.72 -45.32 17.57
CA HIS A 247 33.60 -44.80 18.62
C HIS A 247 34.61 -45.83 19.15
N GLY A 248 34.44 -47.12 18.83
CA GLY A 248 35.42 -48.16 19.11
C GLY A 248 36.28 -48.46 17.89
N GLY A 249 37.54 -48.89 18.11
CA GLY A 249 38.39 -49.51 17.09
C GLY A 249 37.93 -50.92 16.73
N CYS A 250 36.64 -51.08 16.46
CA CYS A 250 35.95 -52.34 16.22
C CYS A 250 36.20 -52.81 14.78
N ASP A 251 36.45 -54.11 14.59
CA ASP A 251 36.58 -54.66 13.24
C ASP A 251 35.26 -54.52 12.45
N LYS A 252 35.37 -54.38 11.13
CA LYS A 252 34.25 -54.10 10.23
C LYS A 252 33.16 -55.18 10.28
N VAL A 253 33.53 -56.44 10.49
CA VAL A 253 32.60 -57.58 10.68
C VAL A 253 31.78 -57.36 11.96
N SER A 254 32.46 -57.05 13.06
CA SER A 254 31.85 -56.83 14.37
C SER A 254 30.99 -55.56 14.39
N ALA A 255 31.42 -54.49 13.70
CA ALA A 255 30.65 -53.27 13.52
C ALA A 255 29.33 -53.51 12.76
N CYS A 256 29.35 -54.30 11.68
CA CYS A 256 28.13 -54.68 10.96
C CYS A 256 27.19 -55.52 11.85
N LYS A 257 27.74 -56.47 12.61
CA LYS A 257 26.98 -57.34 13.51
C LYS A 257 26.28 -56.55 14.63
N MET A 258 27.01 -55.71 15.35
CA MET A 258 26.44 -54.84 16.40
C MET A 258 25.32 -53.94 15.88
N LEU A 259 25.44 -53.45 14.64
CA LEU A 259 24.41 -52.63 14.01
C LEU A 259 23.14 -53.44 13.72
N LEU A 260 23.27 -54.62 13.11
CA LEU A 260 22.15 -55.51 12.80
C LEU A 260 21.44 -56.00 14.07
N GLU A 261 22.21 -56.34 15.12
CA GLU A 261 21.68 -56.72 16.44
C GLU A 261 20.94 -55.57 17.13
N LYS A 262 21.48 -54.33 17.09
CA LYS A 262 20.82 -53.15 17.67
C LYS A 262 19.49 -52.79 16.98
N VAL A 263 19.34 -53.17 15.71
CA VAL A 263 18.10 -52.98 14.93
C VAL A 263 17.21 -54.24 14.94
N ASN A 264 17.67 -55.36 15.52
CA ASN A 264 16.94 -56.63 15.64
C ASN A 264 16.49 -57.25 14.29
N VAL A 265 17.28 -57.01 13.24
CA VAL A 265 17.07 -57.49 11.86
C VAL A 265 17.27 -59.01 11.80
N LYS A 266 16.45 -59.75 11.04
CA LYS A 266 16.47 -61.23 11.01
C LYS A 266 16.70 -61.78 9.61
N GLY A 267 17.42 -62.90 9.49
CA GLY A 267 17.74 -63.47 8.19
C GLY A 267 18.78 -62.66 7.43
N TYR A 268 19.78 -62.16 8.15
CA TYR A 268 21.06 -61.74 7.58
C TYR A 268 22.08 -62.86 7.70
N GLN A 269 23.13 -62.81 6.88
CA GLN A 269 24.39 -63.54 7.07
C GLN A 269 25.56 -62.57 6.92
N ILE A 270 26.71 -62.91 7.50
CA ILE A 270 27.93 -62.12 7.40
C ILE A 270 29.01 -63.02 6.80
N GLY A 271 29.46 -62.70 5.59
CA GLY A 271 30.53 -63.42 4.91
C GLY A 271 31.91 -62.85 5.24
N LYS A 272 32.90 -63.15 4.40
CA LYS A 272 34.27 -62.64 4.53
C LYS A 272 34.43 -61.16 4.17
N THR A 273 33.65 -60.64 3.23
CA THR A 273 33.77 -59.26 2.72
C THR A 273 32.46 -58.47 2.70
N LYS A 274 31.31 -59.16 2.80
CA LYS A 274 29.98 -58.59 2.62
C LYS A 274 28.99 -59.02 3.72
N VAL A 275 28.06 -58.11 4.03
CA VAL A 275 26.78 -58.45 4.66
C VAL A 275 25.83 -58.96 3.58
N PHE A 276 25.16 -60.06 3.86
CA PHE A 276 24.15 -60.70 3.03
C PHE A 276 22.78 -60.59 3.71
N LEU A 277 21.75 -60.18 2.96
CA LEU A 277 20.42 -59.87 3.49
C LEU A 277 19.33 -60.53 2.62
N ARG A 278 18.36 -61.17 3.29
CA ARG A 278 17.12 -61.64 2.66
C ARG A 278 16.30 -60.46 2.11
N ALA A 279 15.42 -60.77 1.16
CA ALA A 279 14.49 -59.81 0.58
C ALA A 279 13.71 -59.04 1.67
N GLY A 280 13.52 -57.73 1.47
CA GLY A 280 12.85 -56.84 2.41
C GLY A 280 13.73 -56.27 3.54
N GLN A 281 14.72 -57.02 4.05
CA GLN A 281 15.51 -56.58 5.23
C GLN A 281 16.30 -55.28 5.01
N MET A 282 16.74 -54.99 3.78
CA MET A 282 17.33 -53.69 3.41
C MET A 282 16.33 -52.53 3.52
N ALA A 283 15.06 -52.76 3.16
CA ALA A 283 14.02 -51.74 3.26
C ALA A 283 13.60 -51.47 4.72
N GLU A 284 13.64 -52.50 5.58
CA GLU A 284 13.44 -52.38 7.03
C GLU A 284 14.55 -51.52 7.69
N LEU A 285 15.82 -51.78 7.33
CA LEU A 285 16.96 -50.93 7.71
C LEU A 285 16.83 -49.47 7.23
N ASP A 286 16.42 -49.26 5.96
CA ASP A 286 16.20 -47.91 5.44
C ASP A 286 14.97 -47.21 6.06
N ALA A 287 13.94 -47.95 6.48
CA ALA A 287 12.79 -47.41 7.20
C ALA A 287 13.20 -46.89 8.59
N HIS A 288 13.93 -47.68 9.38
CA HIS A 288 14.49 -47.24 10.66
C HIS A 288 15.44 -46.04 10.49
N ARG A 289 16.28 -46.06 9.44
CA ARG A 289 17.19 -44.96 9.10
C ARG A 289 16.41 -43.67 8.81
N SER A 290 15.32 -43.78 8.06
CA SER A 290 14.43 -42.67 7.73
C SER A 290 13.70 -42.13 8.96
N GLU A 291 13.31 -43.00 9.90
CA GLU A 291 12.70 -42.59 11.16
C GLU A 291 13.68 -41.77 12.04
N VAL A 292 14.91 -42.26 12.23
CA VAL A 292 15.94 -41.56 13.01
C VAL A 292 16.29 -40.20 12.37
N LEU A 293 16.38 -40.13 11.04
CA LEU A 293 16.54 -38.88 10.31
C LEU A 293 15.33 -37.93 10.50
N GLY A 294 14.10 -38.42 10.42
CA GLY A 294 12.89 -37.62 10.62
C GLY A 294 12.75 -37.05 12.04
N ARG A 295 13.06 -37.85 13.07
CA ARG A 295 13.16 -37.41 14.47
C ARG A 295 14.23 -36.31 14.62
N SER A 296 15.41 -36.52 14.04
CA SER A 296 16.54 -35.57 14.10
C SER A 296 16.22 -34.24 13.40
N ALA A 297 15.64 -34.29 12.20
CA ALA A 297 15.19 -33.12 11.45
C ALA A 297 14.12 -32.34 12.22
N SER A 298 13.19 -33.04 12.89
CA SER A 298 12.14 -32.41 13.71
C SER A 298 12.73 -31.61 14.89
N ILE A 299 13.77 -32.13 15.55
CA ILE A 299 14.48 -31.42 16.64
C ILE A 299 15.16 -30.14 16.12
N ILE A 300 15.85 -30.23 14.98
CA ILE A 300 16.51 -29.09 14.35
C ILE A 300 15.48 -28.03 13.94
N GLN A 301 14.41 -28.43 13.24
CA GLN A 301 13.31 -27.54 12.84
C GLN A 301 12.65 -26.86 14.04
N MET A 302 12.42 -27.58 15.14
CA MET A 302 11.86 -27.01 16.38
C MET A 302 12.77 -25.91 16.95
N LYS A 303 14.09 -26.16 17.06
CA LYS A 303 15.05 -25.17 17.58
C LYS A 303 15.16 -23.96 16.66
N VAL A 304 15.21 -24.16 15.34
CA VAL A 304 15.29 -23.09 14.33
C VAL A 304 14.02 -22.23 14.32
N ARG A 305 12.82 -22.84 14.32
CA ARG A 305 11.54 -22.13 14.43
C ARG A 305 11.46 -21.32 15.73
N SER A 306 11.83 -21.91 16.87
CA SER A 306 11.88 -21.23 18.17
C SER A 306 12.83 -20.02 18.15
N TYR A 307 14.01 -20.14 17.54
CA TYR A 307 14.95 -19.05 17.36
C TYR A 307 14.38 -17.90 16.52
N PHE A 308 13.78 -18.18 15.36
CA PHE A 308 13.15 -17.15 14.52
C PHE A 308 11.98 -16.45 15.23
N CYS A 309 11.10 -17.20 15.90
CA CYS A 309 10.01 -16.63 16.69
C CYS A 309 10.54 -15.74 17.84
N ARG A 310 11.58 -16.18 18.56
CA ARG A 310 12.22 -15.38 19.62
C ARG A 310 12.87 -14.10 19.08
N LYS A 311 13.56 -14.18 17.94
CA LYS A 311 14.17 -13.00 17.28
C LYS A 311 13.09 -11.99 16.87
N SER A 312 12.02 -12.46 16.22
CA SER A 312 10.87 -11.63 15.82
C SER A 312 10.19 -10.95 17.02
N PHE A 313 9.90 -11.72 18.09
CA PHE A 313 9.31 -11.19 19.32
C PHE A 313 10.17 -10.12 19.99
N ILE A 314 11.49 -10.29 20.06
CA ILE A 314 12.40 -9.30 20.65
C ILE A 314 12.36 -7.99 19.86
N LEU A 315 12.42 -8.05 18.53
CA LEU A 315 12.33 -6.88 17.66
C LEU A 315 10.98 -6.17 17.80
N LEU A 316 9.87 -6.91 17.75
CA LEU A 316 8.53 -6.36 17.92
C LEU A 316 8.36 -5.68 19.28
N ARG A 317 8.88 -6.29 20.36
CA ARG A 317 8.88 -5.71 21.71
C ARG A 317 9.72 -4.43 21.79
N GLN A 318 10.88 -4.38 21.12
CA GLN A 318 11.71 -3.16 21.06
C GLN A 318 10.97 -2.02 20.34
N SER A 319 10.39 -2.29 19.16
CA SER A 319 9.59 -1.30 18.41
C SER A 319 8.38 -0.82 19.20
N ALA A 320 7.65 -1.72 19.86
CA ALA A 320 6.51 -1.37 20.71
C ALA A 320 6.91 -0.49 21.90
N ILE A 321 8.03 -0.79 22.57
CA ILE A 321 8.56 0.06 23.65
C ILE A 321 8.95 1.45 23.11
N HIS A 322 9.61 1.52 21.95
CA HIS A 322 10.00 2.80 21.34
C HIS A 322 8.78 3.67 21.03
N ILE A 323 7.76 3.13 20.35
CA ILE A 323 6.50 3.83 20.08
C ILE A 323 5.83 4.27 21.39
N GLN A 324 5.75 3.40 22.41
CA GLN A 324 5.20 3.76 23.71
C GLN A 324 5.96 4.91 24.39
N THR A 325 7.29 4.99 24.28
CA THR A 325 8.06 6.12 24.83
C THR A 325 7.75 7.44 24.12
N LEU A 326 7.63 7.41 22.79
CA LEU A 326 7.26 8.59 22.00
C LEU A 326 5.82 9.07 22.34
N CYS A 327 4.86 8.16 22.39
CA CYS A 327 3.48 8.50 22.76
C CYS A 327 3.36 9.05 24.20
N ARG A 328 4.08 8.46 25.18
CA ARG A 328 4.13 8.99 26.56
C ARG A 328 4.73 10.39 26.62
N ALA A 329 5.81 10.64 25.88
CA ALA A 329 6.43 11.96 25.79
C ALA A 329 5.49 12.99 25.12
N GLU A 330 4.73 12.59 24.09
CA GLU A 330 3.80 13.47 23.39
C GLU A 330 2.58 13.83 24.26
N VAL A 331 2.01 12.88 25.00
CA VAL A 331 0.95 13.16 25.99
C VAL A 331 1.45 14.11 27.07
N ALA A 332 2.70 13.96 27.54
CA ALA A 332 3.31 14.87 28.51
C ALA A 332 3.52 16.28 27.93
N ARG A 333 4.00 16.41 26.68
CA ARG A 333 4.14 17.69 25.97
C ARG A 333 2.79 18.40 25.82
N ASN A 334 1.76 17.72 25.36
CA ASN A 334 0.42 18.32 25.19
C ASN A 334 -0.19 18.76 26.53
N ARG A 335 0.00 17.99 27.61
CA ARG A 335 -0.44 18.40 28.96
C ARG A 335 0.30 19.67 29.43
N PHE A 336 1.60 19.77 29.18
CA PHE A 336 2.38 20.96 29.51
C PHE A 336 2.00 22.18 28.65
N GLU A 337 1.75 21.98 27.35
CA GLU A 337 1.18 22.98 26.44
C GLU A 337 -0.12 23.57 26.98
N CYS A 338 -1.08 22.73 27.40
CA CYS A 338 -2.35 23.18 27.98
C CYS A 338 -2.13 24.00 29.25
N LEU A 339 -1.33 23.51 30.21
CA LEU A 339 -1.00 24.25 31.44
C LEU A 339 -0.30 25.60 31.16
N ARG A 340 0.55 25.65 30.14
CA ARG A 340 1.23 26.87 29.69
C ARG A 340 0.24 27.88 29.10
N ARG A 341 -0.70 27.43 28.26
CA ARG A 341 -1.77 28.26 27.67
C ARG A 341 -2.74 28.77 28.73
N GLU A 342 -3.15 27.93 29.68
CA GLU A 342 -4.00 28.29 30.82
C GLU A 342 -3.31 29.35 31.71
N THR A 343 -2.06 29.11 32.09
CA THR A 343 -1.25 30.07 32.88
C THR A 343 -1.09 31.41 32.16
N ALA A 344 -0.90 31.41 30.83
CA ALA A 344 -0.84 32.63 30.04
C ALA A 344 -2.18 33.37 30.01
N CYS A 345 -3.29 32.66 29.81
CA CYS A 345 -4.65 33.20 29.86
C CYS A 345 -4.94 33.86 31.22
N LEU A 346 -4.66 33.16 32.32
CA LEU A 346 -4.84 33.69 33.69
C LEU A 346 -3.97 34.93 33.95
N LYS A 347 -2.73 34.98 33.43
CA LYS A 347 -1.88 36.19 33.50
C LYS A 347 -2.51 37.36 32.73
N ILE A 348 -2.96 37.15 31.49
CA ILE A 348 -3.60 38.19 30.66
C ILE A 348 -4.89 38.71 31.33
N GLN A 349 -5.75 37.81 31.81
CA GLN A 349 -6.97 38.16 32.55
C GLN A 349 -6.65 38.96 33.83
N LYS A 350 -5.64 38.54 34.60
CA LYS A 350 -5.20 39.25 35.82
C LYS A 350 -4.74 40.68 35.53
N TYR A 351 -3.89 40.87 34.50
CA TYR A 351 -3.41 42.20 34.13
C TYR A 351 -4.52 43.08 33.54
N SER A 352 -5.38 42.53 32.68
CA SER A 352 -6.53 43.26 32.11
C SER A 352 -7.51 43.72 33.19
N ARG A 353 -7.94 42.83 34.10
CA ARG A 353 -8.81 43.17 35.24
C ARG A 353 -8.18 44.24 36.15
N ARG A 354 -6.88 44.13 36.46
CA ARG A 354 -6.14 45.16 37.22
C ARG A 354 -6.15 46.51 36.50
N TYR A 355 -5.87 46.53 35.20
CA TYR A 355 -5.80 47.76 34.41
C TYR A 355 -7.17 48.45 34.32
N LEU A 356 -8.24 47.71 34.03
CA LEU A 356 -9.60 48.25 33.98
C LEU A 356 -10.03 48.85 35.31
N ALA A 357 -9.81 48.14 36.43
CA ALA A 357 -10.11 48.65 37.77
C ALA A 357 -9.29 49.90 38.12
N SER A 358 -7.99 49.89 37.81
CA SER A 358 -7.10 51.05 38.04
C SER A 358 -7.50 52.26 37.18
N LYS A 359 -7.91 52.05 35.92
CA LYS A 359 -8.39 53.12 35.03
C LYS A 359 -9.71 53.71 35.54
N ALA A 360 -10.66 52.88 35.96
CA ALA A 360 -11.92 53.34 36.54
C ALA A 360 -11.69 54.17 37.83
N TYR A 361 -10.82 53.69 38.72
CA TYR A 361 -10.46 54.42 39.95
C TYR A 361 -9.75 55.75 39.66
N ASN A 362 -8.78 55.76 38.76
CA ASN A 362 -8.05 56.98 38.39
C ASN A 362 -8.96 58.02 37.72
N ASN A 363 -9.89 57.58 36.86
CA ASN A 363 -10.92 58.45 36.27
C ASN A 363 -11.82 59.06 37.36
N LEU A 364 -12.29 58.27 38.33
CA LEU A 364 -13.10 58.75 39.45
C LEU A 364 -12.33 59.76 40.32
N CYS A 365 -11.05 59.49 40.60
CA CYS A 365 -10.17 60.42 41.32
C CYS A 365 -9.97 61.73 40.56
N PHE A 366 -9.73 61.68 39.25
CA PHE A 366 -9.58 62.87 38.41
C PHE A 366 -10.85 63.72 38.40
N SER A 367 -12.03 63.10 38.25
CA SER A 367 -13.32 63.78 38.34
C SER A 367 -13.55 64.40 39.73
N ALA A 368 -13.26 63.67 40.80
CA ALA A 368 -13.40 64.16 42.17
C ALA A 368 -12.45 65.35 42.45
N VAL A 369 -11.19 65.29 42.02
CA VAL A 369 -10.22 66.39 42.14
C VAL A 369 -10.63 67.61 41.29
N SER A 370 -11.21 67.38 40.11
CA SER A 370 -11.74 68.45 39.24
C SER A 370 -12.94 69.17 39.87
N ILE A 371 -13.86 68.42 40.47
CA ILE A 371 -15.00 68.98 41.23
C ILE A 371 -14.48 69.74 42.46
N GLN A 372 -13.58 69.14 43.25
CA GLN A 372 -13.02 69.77 44.44
C GLN A 372 -12.23 71.04 44.13
N SER A 373 -11.44 71.08 43.05
CA SER A 373 -10.69 72.28 42.66
C SER A 373 -11.63 73.40 42.20
N CYS A 374 -12.69 73.06 41.44
CA CYS A 374 -13.75 74.00 41.06
C CYS A 374 -14.49 74.55 42.31
N MET A 375 -14.86 73.70 43.27
CA MET A 375 -15.51 74.11 44.53
C MET A 375 -14.61 75.00 45.39
N ARG A 376 -13.32 74.65 45.56
CA ARG A 376 -12.34 75.51 46.27
C ARG A 376 -12.17 76.86 45.56
N GLY A 377 -12.09 76.86 44.23
CA GLY A 377 -12.02 78.06 43.42
C GLY A 377 -13.32 78.89 43.41
N MET A 378 -14.48 78.28 43.65
CA MET A 378 -15.75 78.98 43.87
C MET A 378 -15.80 79.61 45.27
N ALA A 379 -15.44 78.87 46.32
CA ALA A 379 -15.36 79.39 47.69
C ALA A 379 -14.41 80.59 47.79
N ALA A 380 -13.21 80.50 47.20
CA ALA A 380 -12.25 81.60 47.16
C ALA A 380 -12.76 82.83 46.37
N ARG A 381 -13.55 82.63 45.30
CA ARG A 381 -14.19 83.73 44.55
C ARG A 381 -15.34 84.37 45.33
N ASN A 382 -16.12 83.59 46.07
CA ASN A 382 -17.20 84.10 46.93
C ASN A 382 -16.62 84.93 48.09
N GLU A 383 -15.57 84.44 48.75
CA GLU A 383 -14.83 85.18 49.78
C GLU A 383 -14.21 86.48 49.23
N LEU A 384 -13.60 86.44 48.03
CA LEU A 384 -13.11 87.65 47.36
C LEU A 384 -14.24 88.62 47.00
N CYS A 385 -15.42 88.12 46.62
CA CYS A 385 -16.60 88.95 46.35
C CYS A 385 -17.08 89.65 47.63
N PHE A 386 -17.23 88.91 48.73
CA PHE A 386 -17.58 89.45 50.04
C PHE A 386 -16.57 90.51 50.52
N ARG A 387 -15.27 90.25 50.39
CA ARG A 387 -14.21 91.25 50.68
C ARG A 387 -14.31 92.50 49.80
N LYS A 388 -14.63 92.35 48.51
CA LYS A 388 -14.86 93.50 47.60
C LYS A 388 -16.10 94.30 48.01
N GLN A 389 -17.20 93.64 48.36
CA GLN A 389 -18.42 94.28 48.87
C GLN A 389 -18.15 95.02 50.18
N MET A 390 -17.50 94.39 51.15
CA MET A 390 -17.10 95.04 52.41
C MET A 390 -16.18 96.24 52.18
N ARG A 391 -15.20 96.14 51.26
CA ARG A 391 -14.35 97.29 50.90
C ARG A 391 -15.15 98.42 50.26
N ALA A 392 -16.13 98.12 49.41
CA ALA A 392 -17.03 99.12 48.83
C ALA A 392 -17.91 99.80 49.91
N VAL A 393 -18.46 99.02 50.85
CA VAL A 393 -19.21 99.54 52.01
C VAL A 393 -18.35 100.46 52.87
N ILE A 394 -17.10 100.08 53.17
CA ILE A 394 -16.15 100.92 53.91
C ILE A 394 -15.84 102.22 53.15
N VAL A 395 -15.66 102.17 51.83
CA VAL A 395 -15.47 103.38 51.00
C VAL A 395 -16.70 104.30 51.06
N ILE A 396 -17.92 103.76 50.88
CA ILE A 396 -19.18 104.52 50.97
C ILE A 396 -19.34 105.16 52.36
N GLN A 397 -19.11 104.39 53.43
CA GLN A 397 -19.15 104.89 54.81
C GLN A 397 -18.11 105.99 55.05
N SER A 398 -16.88 105.84 54.54
CA SER A 398 -15.82 106.85 54.69
C SER A 398 -16.16 108.16 53.96
N GLN A 399 -16.72 108.07 52.75
CA GLN A 399 -17.14 109.23 51.96
C GLN A 399 -18.37 109.92 52.58
N CYS A 400 -19.30 109.15 53.18
CA CYS A 400 -20.41 109.70 53.95
C CYS A 400 -19.93 110.44 55.20
N ARG A 401 -19.00 109.85 55.98
CA ARG A 401 -18.36 110.54 57.13
C ARG A 401 -17.64 111.82 56.70
N LYS A 402 -16.88 111.77 55.60
CA LYS A 402 -16.25 112.96 54.99
C LYS A 402 -17.28 114.03 54.62
N HIS A 403 -18.38 113.65 53.97
CA HIS A 403 -19.44 114.59 53.58
C HIS A 403 -20.11 115.24 54.80
N LEU A 404 -20.41 114.48 55.86
CA LEU A 404 -20.97 115.03 57.10
C LEU A 404 -20.00 116.00 57.79
N ALA A 405 -18.71 115.68 57.87
CA ALA A 405 -17.69 116.59 58.39
C ALA A 405 -17.54 117.86 57.54
N GLN A 406 -17.57 117.72 56.21
CA GLN A 406 -17.52 118.84 55.27
C GLN A 406 -18.77 119.73 55.37
N LEU A 407 -19.96 119.15 55.52
CA LEU A 407 -21.22 119.87 55.76
C LEU A 407 -21.19 120.63 57.10
N HIS A 408 -20.67 120.00 58.16
CA HIS A 408 -20.48 120.65 59.45
C HIS A 408 -19.51 121.83 59.35
N TYR A 409 -18.35 121.65 58.72
CA TYR A 409 -17.38 122.73 58.49
C TYR A 409 -17.96 123.87 57.63
N LEU A 410 -18.74 123.56 56.58
CA LEU A 410 -19.39 124.58 55.75
C LEU A 410 -20.43 125.38 56.54
N ARG A 411 -21.24 124.73 57.39
CA ARG A 411 -22.15 125.41 58.32
C ARG A 411 -21.39 126.29 59.32
N LEU A 412 -20.30 125.78 59.89
CA LEU A 412 -19.46 126.54 60.83
C LEU A 412 -18.83 127.76 60.14
N LYS A 413 -18.34 127.61 58.91
CA LYS A 413 -17.80 128.69 58.07
C LYS A 413 -18.87 129.73 57.73
N GLN A 414 -20.09 129.31 57.36
CA GLN A 414 -21.21 130.24 57.12
C GLN A 414 -21.59 131.02 58.38
N ALA A 415 -21.69 130.36 59.54
CA ALA A 415 -21.95 131.01 60.83
C ALA A 415 -20.84 131.98 61.23
N ALA A 416 -19.56 131.59 61.06
CA ALA A 416 -18.42 132.45 61.32
C ALA A 416 -18.41 133.68 60.40
N ILE A 417 -18.68 133.51 59.09
CA ILE A 417 -18.79 134.64 58.14
C ILE A 417 -19.96 135.56 58.52
N ALA A 418 -21.14 135.02 58.86
CA ALA A 418 -22.28 135.82 59.31
C ALA A 418 -21.95 136.63 60.56
N THR A 419 -21.29 136.01 61.54
CA THR A 419 -20.83 136.66 62.79
C THR A 419 -19.77 137.73 62.49
N GLN A 420 -18.80 137.46 61.62
CA GLN A 420 -17.78 138.42 61.19
C GLN A 420 -18.38 139.61 60.44
N CYS A 421 -19.37 139.38 59.56
CA CYS A 421 -20.08 140.46 58.86
C CYS A 421 -20.93 141.29 59.82
N ALA A 422 -21.64 140.66 60.77
CA ALA A 422 -22.37 141.37 61.83
C ALA A 422 -21.43 142.19 62.73
N TRP A 423 -20.25 141.67 63.05
CA TRP A 423 -19.21 142.38 63.81
C TRP A 423 -18.61 143.55 63.03
N ARG A 424 -18.21 143.36 61.77
CA ARG A 424 -17.75 144.42 60.87
C ARG A 424 -18.80 145.54 60.74
N GLY A 425 -20.07 145.18 60.58
CA GLY A 425 -21.19 146.13 60.60
C GLY A 425 -21.38 146.85 61.95
N ARG A 426 -21.09 146.18 63.08
CA ARG A 426 -21.10 146.80 64.42
C ARG A 426 -19.93 147.78 64.59
N VAL A 427 -18.75 147.47 64.06
CA VAL A 427 -17.58 148.37 64.05
C VAL A 427 -17.84 149.59 63.17
N ALA A 428 -18.33 149.41 61.93
CA ALA A 428 -18.69 150.52 61.04
C ALA A 428 -19.76 151.45 61.65
N ARG A 429 -20.76 150.89 62.36
CA ARG A 429 -21.75 151.67 63.13
C ARG A 429 -21.17 152.38 64.36
N LYS A 430 -20.03 151.93 64.90
CA LYS A 430 -19.29 152.63 65.98
C LYS A 430 -18.45 153.78 65.42
N GLU A 431 -17.78 153.57 64.29
CA GLU A 431 -17.05 154.63 63.56
C GLU A 431 -17.98 155.76 63.11
N LEU A 432 -19.14 155.43 62.50
CA LEU A 432 -20.13 156.44 62.11
C LEU A 432 -20.66 157.28 63.30
N ARG A 433 -20.70 156.70 64.51
CA ARG A 433 -21.06 157.45 65.73
C ARG A 433 -19.94 158.40 66.18
N LYS A 434 -18.66 158.01 66.09
CA LYS A 434 -17.54 158.94 66.34
C LYS A 434 -17.58 160.13 65.39
N LEU A 435 -17.70 159.86 64.09
CA LEU A 435 -17.71 160.91 63.06
C LEU A 435 -18.88 161.90 63.25
N LYS A 436 -20.06 161.41 63.68
CA LYS A 436 -21.19 162.28 64.05
C LYS A 436 -20.99 163.10 65.34
N MET A 437 -20.09 162.71 66.24
CA MET A 437 -19.73 163.53 67.40
C MET A 437 -18.74 164.63 67.02
N ALA A 438 -17.68 164.29 66.27
CA ALA A 438 -16.69 165.27 65.79
C ALA A 438 -17.32 166.39 64.93
N ALA A 439 -18.30 166.03 64.08
CA ALA A 439 -19.07 166.99 63.29
C ALA A 439 -19.99 167.92 64.13
N LYS A 440 -20.12 167.68 65.44
CA LYS A 440 -20.90 168.52 66.38
C LYS A 440 -20.02 169.51 67.13
N GLU A 441 -18.74 169.20 67.32
CA GLU A 441 -17.77 170.06 68.01
C GLU A 441 -17.28 171.21 67.11
N THR A 442 -17.09 170.95 65.81
CA THR A 442 -16.71 171.99 64.83
C THR A 442 -17.75 173.10 64.69
N GLY A 443 -19.04 172.78 64.83
CA GLY A 443 -20.12 173.78 64.82
C GLY A 443 -20.08 174.75 66.02
N ALA A 444 -19.58 174.31 67.18
CA ALA A 444 -19.47 175.17 68.37
C ALA A 444 -18.31 176.17 68.25
N LEU A 445 -17.17 175.74 67.69
CA LEU A 445 -15.99 176.59 67.48
C LEU A 445 -16.27 177.76 66.52
N GLN A 446 -17.06 177.54 65.47
CA GLN A 446 -17.36 178.59 64.50
C GLN A 446 -18.29 179.68 65.06
N ALA A 447 -19.17 179.34 66.01
CA ALA A 447 -20.01 180.29 66.74
C ALA A 447 -19.23 181.12 67.80
N ALA A 448 -18.12 180.59 68.31
CA ALA A 448 -17.26 181.32 69.25
C ALA A 448 -16.47 182.44 68.55
N LYS A 449 -15.99 182.22 67.31
CA LYS A 449 -15.14 183.19 66.58
C LYS A 449 -15.81 184.55 66.38
N SER A 450 -17.06 184.58 65.90
CA SER A 450 -17.76 185.84 65.60
C SER A 450 -18.23 186.61 66.85
N LYS A 451 -17.92 186.13 68.06
CA LYS A 451 -18.15 186.86 69.31
C LYS A 451 -16.94 187.71 69.70
N LEU A 452 -15.73 187.14 69.66
CA LEU A 452 -14.50 187.88 69.97
C LEU A 452 -14.27 189.07 69.02
N GLU A 453 -14.63 188.92 67.74
CA GLU A 453 -14.43 189.97 66.73
C GLU A 453 -15.17 191.28 67.06
N LYS A 454 -16.21 191.26 67.90
CA LYS A 454 -16.93 192.47 68.37
C LYS A 454 -16.41 193.06 69.67
N GLU A 455 -15.68 192.29 70.48
CA GLU A 455 -15.17 192.75 71.79
C GLU A 455 -13.87 193.58 71.63
N VAL A 456 -13.18 193.48 70.47
CA VAL A 456 -11.94 194.21 70.16
C VAL A 456 -12.18 195.68 69.74
N GLU A 457 -13.30 195.97 69.07
CA GLU A 457 -13.63 197.33 68.61
C GLU A 457 -14.03 198.27 69.77
N GLU A 458 -14.62 197.76 70.85
CA GLU A 458 -15.00 198.60 72.00
C GLU A 458 -13.79 198.97 72.89
N LEU A 459 -12.84 198.05 73.06
CA LEU A 459 -11.69 198.24 73.96
C LEU A 459 -10.65 199.23 73.41
N THR A 460 -10.54 199.38 72.09
CA THR A 460 -9.60 200.32 71.47
C THR A 460 -9.97 201.79 71.70
N TRP A 461 -11.24 202.11 71.95
CA TRP A 461 -11.70 203.48 72.22
C TRP A 461 -11.31 203.98 73.62
N ARG A 462 -11.38 203.11 74.66
CA ARG A 462 -11.18 203.53 76.06
C ARG A 462 -9.72 203.91 76.38
N LEU A 463 -8.74 203.27 75.73
CA LEU A 463 -7.31 203.42 76.05
C LEU A 463 -6.73 204.82 75.73
N GLN A 464 -7.35 205.58 74.82
CA GLN A 464 -6.86 206.90 74.41
C GLN A 464 -7.21 208.02 75.42
N LEU A 465 -8.27 207.85 76.21
CA LEU A 465 -8.72 208.86 77.16
C LEU A 465 -7.86 208.88 78.43
N GLU A 466 -7.53 207.71 78.97
CA GLU A 466 -6.82 207.55 80.25
C GLU A 466 -5.40 208.14 80.24
N LYS A 467 -4.72 208.12 79.08
CA LYS A 467 -3.38 208.69 78.92
C LYS A 467 -3.31 210.20 79.18
N ARG A 468 -4.43 210.92 79.12
CA ARG A 468 -4.45 212.39 79.31
C ARG A 468 -4.43 212.81 80.79
N ILE A 469 -4.66 211.89 81.72
CA ILE A 469 -4.82 212.20 83.17
C ILE A 469 -3.52 211.99 83.97
N ARG A 470 -2.54 211.25 83.44
CA ARG A 470 -1.26 211.00 84.15
C ARG A 470 -0.22 212.13 84.03
N ALA A 471 -0.45 213.12 83.16
CA ALA A 471 0.47 214.26 83.02
C ALA A 471 0.50 215.15 84.27
N ASP A 472 -0.67 215.42 84.85
CA ASP A 472 -0.87 216.45 85.87
C ASP A 472 -0.41 216.05 87.30
N LEU A 473 0.19 214.86 87.48
CA LEU A 473 0.48 214.28 88.80
C LEU A 473 1.97 214.18 89.18
N GLU A 474 2.91 214.20 88.21
CA GLU A 474 4.35 214.04 88.52
C GLU A 474 5.11 215.37 88.71
N GLU A 475 4.63 216.49 88.17
CA GLU A 475 5.26 217.80 88.37
C GLU A 475 5.19 218.27 89.85
N SER A 476 4.24 217.74 90.63
CA SER A 476 4.13 217.99 92.08
C SER A 476 5.23 217.31 92.93
N LYS A 477 6.21 216.61 92.35
CA LYS A 477 7.29 215.98 93.15
C LYS A 477 8.69 216.03 92.57
N THR A 478 8.88 216.31 91.29
CA THR A 478 10.23 216.44 90.68
C THR A 478 10.97 217.72 91.08
N GLN A 479 10.36 218.63 91.86
CA GLN A 479 11.10 219.69 92.55
C GLN A 479 11.97 219.17 93.72
N GLU A 480 11.68 217.98 94.28
CA GLU A 480 12.42 217.43 95.43
C GLU A 480 12.98 216.00 95.21
N ASN A 481 13.83 215.83 94.19
CA ASN A 481 15.26 215.49 94.42
C ASN A 481 16.06 215.35 93.11
N ALA A 482 16.51 216.48 92.56
CA ALA A 482 17.52 216.52 91.50
C ALA A 482 18.96 216.21 92.02
N LYS A 483 19.15 215.14 92.83
CA LYS A 483 20.40 214.92 93.59
C LYS A 483 21.16 213.61 93.37
N LEU A 484 20.53 212.50 92.96
CA LEU A 484 21.21 211.18 92.76
C LEU A 484 20.64 210.44 91.52
N ARG A 485 20.93 210.86 90.28
CA ARG A 485 22.14 210.59 89.45
C ARG A 485 22.40 209.11 89.05
N THR A 486 22.07 208.83 87.78
CA THR A 486 22.92 208.16 86.76
C THR A 486 23.19 206.63 86.83
N ALA A 487 23.32 206.02 85.64
CA ALA A 487 23.77 204.65 85.31
C ALA A 487 22.73 203.52 85.49
N LEU A 488 22.63 202.48 84.63
CA LEU A 488 23.36 202.19 83.38
C LEU A 488 22.46 201.46 82.33
N GLN A 489 22.92 201.46 81.08
CA GLN A 489 22.45 200.80 79.83
C GLN A 489 22.31 199.25 79.90
N GLU A 490 21.38 198.53 79.22
CA GLU A 490 21.26 198.13 77.78
C GLU A 490 21.95 196.74 77.49
N MET A 491 21.94 195.98 76.37
CA MET A 491 21.56 196.14 74.94
C MET A 491 21.52 194.78 74.14
N GLN A 492 20.58 194.58 73.18
CA GLN A 492 20.65 193.67 71.96
C GLN A 492 20.81 192.10 72.12
N LEU A 493 20.73 191.16 71.12
CA LEU A 493 19.90 190.94 69.86
C LEU A 493 20.20 189.54 69.13
N GLU A 494 19.20 188.90 68.43
CA GLU A 494 19.21 188.12 67.10
C GLU A 494 19.57 186.57 66.77
N PHE A 495 18.70 185.88 65.94
CA PHE A 495 18.84 185.08 64.63
C PHE A 495 19.18 183.52 64.30
N GLN A 496 18.44 182.87 63.33
CA GLN A 496 18.66 181.79 62.23
C GLN A 496 18.51 180.16 62.24
N GLU A 497 18.80 179.35 61.13
CA GLU A 497 18.04 178.10 60.55
C GLU A 497 18.75 176.73 59.94
N SER A 498 18.04 175.54 59.71
CA SER A 498 18.02 174.48 58.52
C SER A 498 18.55 172.93 58.39
N LYS A 499 17.83 171.94 57.67
CA LYS A 499 18.13 170.67 56.75
C LYS A 499 18.42 169.08 57.08
N ALA A 500 17.99 168.02 56.24
CA ALA A 500 18.40 166.49 56.13
C ALA A 500 17.66 165.43 55.10
N LEU A 501 18.16 164.17 54.65
CA LEU A 501 17.47 162.90 54.00
C LEU A 501 18.27 161.63 53.30
N LEU A 502 17.63 160.52 52.71
CA LEU A 502 17.95 159.46 51.55
C LEU A 502 18.01 157.82 51.61
N ILE A 503 17.96 156.99 50.46
CA ILE A 503 17.65 155.45 50.20
C ILE A 503 18.00 154.85 48.70
N GLU A 504 17.97 153.58 48.04
CA GLU A 504 18.16 152.01 48.10
C GLU A 504 18.09 151.16 46.68
N GLU A 505 18.51 149.83 46.45
CA GLU A 505 18.36 148.85 45.21
C GLU A 505 18.80 147.27 45.40
N ARG A 506 18.94 146.11 44.58
CA ARG A 506 18.75 145.38 43.20
C ARG A 506 19.10 143.78 43.21
N GLU A 507 19.24 142.70 42.29
CA GLU A 507 18.95 142.07 40.88
C GLU A 507 19.23 140.46 40.64
N ALA A 508 19.09 139.73 39.44
CA ALA A 508 19.37 138.21 39.16
C ALA A 508 19.41 137.47 37.68
N ILE A 509 19.92 136.19 37.45
CA ILE A 509 20.22 135.49 36.09
C ILE A 509 19.98 133.90 35.76
N LYS A 510 20.33 133.25 34.56
CA LYS A 510 19.83 131.93 33.86
C LYS A 510 20.84 131.18 32.82
N LYS A 511 20.84 129.99 32.04
CA LYS A 511 20.12 128.62 31.73
C LYS A 511 20.75 127.57 30.61
N ALA A 512 20.63 126.17 30.70
CA ALA A 512 20.55 124.91 29.74
C ALA A 512 21.60 124.10 28.78
N ALA A 513 21.51 122.71 28.71
CA ALA A 513 21.64 121.66 27.59
C ALA A 513 22.86 120.65 27.27
N GLU A 514 22.53 119.35 26.95
CA GLU A 514 23.16 118.18 26.18
C GLU A 514 24.29 117.15 26.64
N GLN A 515 24.06 115.84 26.31
CA GLN A 515 24.89 114.58 26.17
C GLN A 515 25.58 113.81 27.37
N THR A 516 26.16 112.61 27.09
CA THR A 516 26.46 111.41 27.96
C THR A 516 27.93 111.32 28.47
N PRO A 517 28.45 110.31 29.26
CA PRO A 517 27.90 109.04 29.82
C PRO A 517 28.24 108.79 31.34
N THR A 518 28.29 107.51 31.84
CA THR A 518 29.32 106.93 32.82
C THR A 518 28.83 105.99 33.98
N ILE A 519 29.03 104.67 33.83
CA ILE A 519 29.61 103.63 34.77
C ILE A 519 28.97 103.19 36.13
N GLU A 520 28.75 101.84 36.26
CA GLU A 520 28.79 100.90 37.44
C GLU A 520 27.93 101.11 38.74
N LYS A 521 27.50 100.09 39.53
CA LYS A 521 28.15 98.81 39.96
C LYS A 521 27.24 97.56 40.08
N VAL A 522 27.91 96.39 40.16
CA VAL A 522 27.53 94.95 40.23
C VAL A 522 27.68 94.45 41.71
N PRO A 523 27.13 93.31 42.26
CA PRO A 523 26.80 91.94 41.73
C PRO A 523 25.29 91.58 41.80
N VAL A 524 24.75 90.33 41.70
CA VAL A 524 25.17 88.90 41.91
C VAL A 524 24.33 88.04 40.92
N ILE A 525 24.77 86.99 40.20
CA ILE A 525 25.34 85.64 40.52
C ILE A 525 24.40 84.81 41.43
N ASP A 526 23.89 83.61 41.09
CA ASP A 526 24.00 82.67 39.93
C ASP A 526 22.54 82.35 39.42
N ASN A 527 22.18 82.07 38.15
CA ASN A 527 22.63 81.12 37.11
C ASN A 527 21.80 79.79 37.07
N GLU A 528 21.89 79.05 35.96
CA GLU A 528 21.35 77.70 35.69
C GLU A 528 19.82 77.47 35.67
N LEU A 529 19.10 78.06 34.68
CA LEU A 529 17.78 77.53 34.28
C LEU A 529 17.44 77.63 32.78
N VAL A 530 17.88 78.68 32.07
CA VAL A 530 17.38 78.99 30.72
C VAL A 530 17.95 78.07 29.63
N ASN A 531 19.22 77.65 29.73
CA ASN A 531 19.90 76.91 28.65
C ASN A 531 19.52 75.42 28.54
N LYS A 532 18.75 74.86 29.49
CA LYS A 532 18.24 73.48 29.39
C LYS A 532 16.98 73.38 28.53
N LEU A 533 16.12 74.40 28.59
CA LEU A 533 14.80 74.39 27.95
C LEU A 533 14.84 74.52 26.41
N THR A 534 15.90 75.08 25.84
CA THR A 534 16.06 75.17 24.37
C THR A 534 16.49 73.84 23.76
N ALA A 535 17.40 73.10 24.40
CA ALA A 535 17.89 71.81 23.91
C ALA A 535 16.80 70.70 23.93
N GLU A 536 16.00 70.63 24.99
CA GLU A 536 14.91 69.64 25.09
C GLU A 536 13.84 69.84 24.00
N ASN A 537 13.58 71.09 23.59
CA ASN A 537 12.57 71.40 22.56
C ASN A 537 12.98 70.91 21.16
N GLU A 538 14.26 70.90 20.81
CA GLU A 538 14.70 70.33 19.53
C GLU A 538 14.76 68.79 19.56
N MET A 539 15.20 68.19 20.68
CA MET A 539 15.15 66.73 20.84
C MET A 539 13.72 66.19 20.80
N LEU A 540 12.74 66.89 21.40
CA LEU A 540 11.34 66.50 21.33
C LEU A 540 10.78 66.61 19.90
N LYS A 541 11.10 67.66 19.14
CA LYS A 541 10.72 67.76 17.72
C LYS A 541 11.29 66.63 16.88
N ALA A 542 12.58 66.30 17.05
CA ALA A 542 13.22 65.19 16.34
C ALA A 542 12.59 63.83 16.71
N MET A 543 12.26 63.61 17.98
CA MET A 543 11.61 62.37 18.43
C MET A 543 10.15 62.24 17.95
N VAL A 544 9.39 63.34 17.92
CA VAL A 544 8.04 63.37 17.34
C VAL A 544 8.09 63.04 15.85
N SER A 545 8.94 63.73 15.07
CA SER A 545 9.13 63.43 13.63
C SER A 545 9.56 61.97 13.37
N SER A 546 10.42 61.41 14.22
CA SER A 546 10.81 59.99 14.13
C SER A 546 9.69 59.02 14.53
N LEU A 547 8.73 59.42 15.34
CA LEU A 547 7.57 58.61 15.72
C LEU A 547 6.46 58.70 14.67
N GLU A 548 6.18 59.89 14.14
CA GLU A 548 5.25 60.11 13.02
C GLU A 548 5.65 59.27 11.82
N LYS A 549 6.90 59.39 11.34
CA LYS A 549 7.41 58.57 10.23
C LYS A 549 7.34 57.06 10.50
N ARG A 550 7.52 56.63 11.77
CA ARG A 550 7.36 55.22 12.14
C ARG A 550 5.91 54.77 12.19
N ILE A 551 4.98 55.66 12.53
CA ILE A 551 3.53 55.40 12.46
C ILE A 551 3.15 55.23 10.99
N ASP A 552 3.52 56.17 10.12
CA ASP A 552 3.31 56.07 8.65
C ASP A 552 3.86 54.75 8.08
N GLU A 553 5.10 54.38 8.42
CA GLU A 553 5.71 53.12 7.98
C GLU A 553 5.02 51.87 8.55
N THR A 554 4.30 51.95 9.67
CA THR A 554 3.49 50.84 10.21
C THR A 554 2.07 50.81 9.68
N GLU A 555 1.41 51.95 9.47
CA GLU A 555 0.10 52.01 8.82
C GLU A 555 0.21 51.54 7.37
N LYS A 556 1.23 51.99 6.64
CA LYS A 556 1.46 51.55 5.25
C LYS A 556 1.71 50.04 5.14
N LYS A 557 2.50 49.46 6.05
CA LYS A 557 2.70 47.99 6.13
C LYS A 557 1.43 47.25 6.56
N TYR A 558 0.63 47.82 7.46
CA TYR A 558 -0.67 47.26 7.85
C TYR A 558 -1.64 47.27 6.66
N GLU A 559 -1.71 48.36 5.90
CA GLU A 559 -2.57 48.52 4.74
C GLU A 559 -2.14 47.61 3.56
N GLU A 560 -0.83 47.48 3.31
CA GLU A 560 -0.26 46.50 2.37
C GLU A 560 -0.61 45.05 2.78
N THR A 561 -0.50 44.73 4.07
CA THR A 561 -0.87 43.40 4.61
C THR A 561 -2.39 43.17 4.52
N SER A 562 -3.21 44.21 4.77
CA SER A 562 -4.66 44.15 4.64
C SER A 562 -5.07 43.88 3.20
N LYS A 563 -4.52 44.64 2.23
CA LYS A 563 -4.75 44.44 0.79
C LYS A 563 -4.36 43.04 0.34
N LEU A 564 -3.19 42.54 0.76
CA LEU A 564 -2.77 41.15 0.48
C LEU A 564 -3.73 40.10 1.10
N SER A 565 -4.33 40.39 2.26
CA SER A 565 -5.32 39.51 2.89
C SER A 565 -6.67 39.53 2.15
N GLU A 566 -7.11 40.70 1.68
CA GLU A 566 -8.32 40.88 0.88
C GLU A 566 -8.17 40.23 -0.51
N GLU A 567 -7.02 40.37 -1.16
CA GLU A 567 -6.72 39.68 -2.42
C GLU A 567 -6.75 38.15 -2.26
N ARG A 568 -6.17 37.62 -1.17
CA ARG A 568 -6.25 36.18 -0.87
C ARG A 568 -7.67 35.71 -0.56
N LEU A 569 -8.46 36.51 0.16
CA LEU A 569 -9.87 36.21 0.40
C LEU A 569 -10.67 36.23 -0.92
N LYS A 570 -10.40 37.19 -1.80
CA LYS A 570 -11.03 37.31 -3.12
C LYS A 570 -10.62 36.18 -4.07
N GLN A 571 -9.38 35.70 -4.00
CA GLN A 571 -8.92 34.50 -4.69
C GLN A 571 -9.62 33.23 -4.16
N ALA A 572 -9.76 33.09 -2.83
CA ALA A 572 -10.47 31.98 -2.20
C ALA A 572 -11.95 31.96 -2.61
N LEU A 573 -12.65 33.09 -2.54
CA LEU A 573 -14.05 33.23 -2.97
C LEU A 573 -14.23 32.96 -4.47
N ASN A 574 -13.30 33.40 -5.32
CA ASN A 574 -13.32 33.05 -6.75
C ASN A 574 -13.07 31.55 -6.99
N ALA A 575 -12.23 30.89 -6.18
CA ALA A 575 -12.03 29.45 -6.27
C ALA A 575 -13.28 28.67 -5.80
N GLU A 576 -13.91 29.10 -4.71
CA GLU A 576 -15.15 28.52 -4.20
C GLU A 576 -16.32 28.71 -5.19
N SER A 577 -16.46 29.91 -5.77
CA SER A 577 -17.42 30.18 -6.85
C SER A 577 -17.19 29.27 -8.05
N LYS A 578 -15.94 29.04 -8.47
CA LYS A 578 -15.61 28.10 -9.56
C LYS A 578 -15.87 26.64 -9.19
N ILE A 579 -15.72 26.25 -7.92
CA ILE A 579 -16.08 24.91 -7.45
C ILE A 579 -17.61 24.72 -7.46
N ILE A 580 -18.38 25.75 -7.11
CA ILE A 580 -19.85 25.74 -7.19
C ILE A 580 -20.31 25.72 -8.66
N GLU A 581 -19.66 26.46 -9.54
CA GLU A 581 -19.91 26.45 -10.99
C GLU A 581 -19.55 25.10 -11.62
N LEU A 582 -18.41 24.50 -11.27
CA LEU A 582 -18.04 23.13 -11.67
C LEU A 582 -19.03 22.09 -11.13
N LYS A 583 -19.49 22.22 -9.89
CA LYS A 583 -20.47 21.30 -9.31
C LYS A 583 -21.84 21.40 -9.97
N THR A 584 -22.31 22.62 -10.26
CA THR A 584 -23.61 22.84 -10.91
C THR A 584 -23.57 22.54 -12.41
N THR A 585 -22.43 22.70 -13.09
CA THR A 585 -22.23 22.20 -14.46
C THR A 585 -22.10 20.68 -14.50
N MET A 586 -21.45 20.05 -13.52
CA MET A 586 -21.42 18.59 -13.38
C MET A 586 -22.83 18.03 -13.17
N GLN A 587 -23.62 18.58 -12.23
CA GLN A 587 -25.02 18.17 -12.04
C GLN A 587 -25.87 18.39 -13.30
N ARG A 588 -25.69 19.51 -14.03
CA ARG A 588 -26.36 19.73 -15.32
C ARG A 588 -25.89 18.78 -16.44
N LEU A 589 -24.69 18.21 -16.34
CA LEU A 589 -24.22 17.16 -17.26
C LEU A 589 -24.77 15.80 -16.85
N GLU A 590 -24.90 15.51 -15.55
CA GLU A 590 -25.59 14.32 -15.03
C GLU A 590 -27.08 14.33 -15.41
N GLU A 591 -27.77 15.47 -15.21
CA GLU A 591 -29.14 15.71 -15.67
C GLU A 591 -29.25 15.55 -17.19
N LYS A 592 -28.39 16.21 -17.98
CA LYS A 592 -28.42 16.08 -19.45
C LYS A 592 -28.07 14.68 -19.96
N LEU A 593 -27.22 13.93 -19.27
CA LEU A 593 -26.96 12.53 -19.63
C LEU A 593 -28.18 11.67 -19.31
N SER A 594 -28.85 11.88 -18.18
CA SER A 594 -30.13 11.23 -17.87
C SER A 594 -31.22 11.59 -18.89
N ASP A 595 -31.36 12.87 -19.26
CA ASP A 595 -32.32 13.33 -20.27
C ASP A 595 -32.00 12.75 -21.65
N MET A 596 -30.73 12.69 -22.03
CA MET A 596 -30.29 12.12 -23.32
C MET A 596 -30.38 10.59 -23.36
N GLU A 597 -30.22 9.89 -22.22
CA GLU A 597 -30.53 8.46 -22.09
C GLU A 597 -32.06 8.22 -22.18
N VAL A 598 -32.88 9.12 -21.63
CA VAL A 598 -34.34 9.08 -21.80
C VAL A 598 -34.73 9.39 -23.26
N GLU A 599 -34.11 10.37 -23.92
CA GLU A 599 -34.33 10.64 -25.34
C GLU A 599 -33.87 9.48 -26.23
N ASP A 600 -32.73 8.84 -25.97
CA ASP A 600 -32.29 7.64 -26.68
C ASP A 600 -33.25 6.45 -26.46
N GLN A 601 -33.77 6.25 -25.25
CA GLN A 601 -34.82 5.27 -24.97
C GLN A 601 -36.14 5.59 -25.70
N VAL A 602 -36.56 6.86 -25.71
CA VAL A 602 -37.76 7.33 -26.41
C VAL A 602 -37.59 7.25 -27.93
N LEU A 603 -36.43 7.58 -28.48
CA LEU A 603 -36.11 7.45 -29.92
C LEU A 603 -36.05 5.98 -30.34
N ARG A 604 -35.51 5.08 -29.51
CA ARG A 604 -35.57 3.63 -29.76
C ARG A 604 -37.00 3.10 -29.72
N HIS A 605 -37.81 3.54 -28.75
CA HIS A 605 -39.25 3.24 -28.73
C HIS A 605 -39.98 3.81 -29.94
N GLN A 606 -39.70 5.05 -30.35
CA GLN A 606 -40.29 5.66 -31.54
C GLN A 606 -39.87 4.95 -32.82
N ALA A 607 -38.62 4.49 -32.96
CA ALA A 607 -38.16 3.69 -34.09
C ALA A 607 -38.87 2.32 -34.16
N LEU A 608 -39.15 1.69 -33.00
CA LEU A 608 -39.92 0.46 -32.90
C LEU A 608 -41.41 0.67 -33.23
N PHE A 609 -41.99 1.83 -32.92
CA PHE A 609 -43.38 2.15 -33.31
C PHE A 609 -43.51 2.66 -34.75
N SER A 610 -42.54 3.44 -35.27
CA SER A 610 -42.59 4.00 -36.62
C SER A 610 -42.29 2.98 -37.72
N SER A 611 -41.62 1.88 -37.38
CA SER A 611 -41.38 0.74 -38.29
C SER A 611 -42.62 -0.17 -38.46
N SER A 612 -43.67 0.00 -37.65
CA SER A 612 -44.88 -0.83 -37.69
C SER A 612 -46.16 -0.07 -38.08
N SER A 613 -46.07 0.87 -39.03
CA SER A 613 -47.24 1.56 -39.60
C SER A 613 -47.30 1.52 -41.13
N ARG A 614 -47.41 0.31 -41.71
CA ARG A 614 -47.91 0.11 -43.08
C ARG A 614 -48.85 -1.10 -43.18
N LYS A 615 -50.15 -0.77 -43.24
CA LYS A 615 -51.30 -1.59 -43.68
C LYS A 615 -51.84 -2.68 -42.72
N MET A 616 -53.10 -2.44 -42.28
CA MET A 616 -54.33 -3.22 -42.57
C MET A 616 -54.45 -4.70 -42.09
N SER A 617 -55.62 -5.20 -41.65
CA SER A 617 -56.93 -4.58 -41.32
C SER A 617 -57.83 -5.57 -40.56
N GLU A 618 -58.85 -5.06 -39.81
CA GLU A 618 -60.06 -5.75 -39.31
C GLU A 618 -59.90 -6.98 -38.34
N HIS A 619 -60.88 -7.38 -37.52
CA HIS A 619 -62.27 -6.92 -37.30
C HIS A 619 -62.69 -7.01 -35.80
N LEU A 620 -63.82 -6.39 -35.44
CA LEU A 620 -64.52 -6.42 -34.12
C LEU A 620 -65.36 -7.74 -33.95
N GLU A 621 -66.22 -8.03 -32.95
CA GLU A 621 -66.90 -7.21 -31.91
C GLU A 621 -67.48 -8.06 -30.74
N ILE A 622 -68.19 -7.44 -29.78
CA ILE A 622 -68.80 -7.99 -28.54
C ILE A 622 -70.00 -7.09 -28.09
N THR A 623 -70.97 -7.44 -27.21
CA THR A 623 -71.17 -8.55 -26.24
C THR A 623 -72.67 -8.72 -25.87
N SER A 624 -73.12 -9.90 -25.42
CA SER A 624 -74.34 -10.12 -24.61
C SER A 624 -74.17 -11.37 -23.71
N GLN A 625 -74.73 -11.55 -22.49
CA GLN A 625 -75.87 -11.01 -21.70
C GLN A 625 -77.23 -11.73 -21.84
N HIS A 626 -77.48 -12.69 -20.94
CA HIS A 626 -78.73 -12.83 -20.14
C HIS A 626 -78.38 -13.68 -18.87
N LEU A 627 -78.76 -13.42 -17.60
CA LEU A 627 -79.97 -12.95 -16.89
C LEU A 627 -81.01 -14.05 -16.59
N GLU A 628 -81.01 -14.56 -15.34
CA GLU A 628 -82.24 -14.85 -14.55
C GLU A 628 -81.94 -14.98 -13.03
N ASN A 629 -83.00 -14.99 -12.19
CA ASN A 629 -82.96 -14.92 -10.70
C ASN A 629 -83.06 -16.32 -10.04
N GLY A 630 -82.79 -16.58 -8.75
CA GLY A 630 -82.18 -15.75 -7.69
C GLY A 630 -82.82 -15.96 -6.29
N HIS A 631 -82.12 -16.57 -5.32
CA HIS A 631 -82.32 -16.43 -3.84
C HIS A 631 -81.18 -17.10 -3.01
N HIS A 632 -81.05 -16.69 -1.74
CA HIS A 632 -80.08 -17.13 -0.71
C HIS A 632 -80.56 -18.42 0.03
N GLU A 633 -79.85 -19.22 0.84
CA GLU A 633 -78.46 -19.42 1.35
C GLU A 633 -78.45 -20.82 2.08
N PRO A 634 -77.36 -21.37 2.72
CA PRO A 634 -75.96 -20.95 2.81
C PRO A 634 -74.96 -22.03 2.24
N PRO A 635 -73.96 -22.63 2.96
CA PRO A 635 -72.57 -22.40 2.58
C PRO A 635 -71.78 -23.62 2.04
N THR A 636 -70.90 -23.33 1.07
CA THR A 636 -69.76 -24.15 0.58
C THR A 636 -70.06 -25.51 -0.12
N PRO A 637 -69.16 -26.05 -0.97
CA PRO A 637 -67.85 -25.54 -1.41
C PRO A 637 -67.64 -25.40 -2.96
N SER A 638 -66.46 -24.85 -3.31
CA SER A 638 -65.66 -25.09 -4.53
C SER A 638 -65.62 -24.06 -5.67
N LYS A 639 -64.38 -23.60 -5.95
CA LYS A 639 -63.76 -23.21 -7.25
C LYS A 639 -64.73 -22.71 -8.35
N ARG A 640 -64.70 -21.44 -8.77
CA ARG A 640 -63.57 -20.76 -9.46
C ARG A 640 -63.85 -19.25 -9.58
N PHE A 641 -62.83 -18.40 -9.50
CA PHE A 641 -62.51 -17.33 -10.47
C PHE A 641 -61.16 -16.68 -10.10
N GLY A 642 -60.40 -16.19 -11.09
CA GLY A 642 -59.09 -15.56 -10.86
C GLY A 642 -57.92 -16.23 -11.59
N THR A 643 -58.00 -16.35 -12.93
CA THR A 643 -56.97 -17.06 -13.73
C THR A 643 -56.34 -16.28 -14.89
N ASP A 644 -56.85 -15.11 -15.28
CA ASP A 644 -56.36 -14.41 -16.49
C ASP A 644 -55.59 -13.12 -16.20
N ALA A 645 -55.92 -12.39 -15.13
CA ALA A 645 -55.05 -11.34 -14.60
C ALA A 645 -53.67 -11.91 -14.22
N ASP A 646 -53.67 -13.07 -13.55
CA ASP A 646 -52.45 -13.73 -13.07
C ASP A 646 -51.61 -14.29 -14.24
N LYS A 647 -52.22 -14.79 -15.32
CA LYS A 647 -51.50 -15.16 -16.56
C LYS A 647 -50.85 -13.93 -17.21
N LYS A 648 -51.58 -12.82 -17.34
CA LYS A 648 -51.08 -11.61 -18.01
C LYS A 648 -49.94 -10.96 -17.22
N MET A 649 -50.04 -10.95 -15.89
CA MET A 649 -48.96 -10.51 -15.00
C MET A 649 -47.74 -11.43 -15.08
N ARG A 650 -47.93 -12.76 -14.99
CA ARG A 650 -46.83 -13.75 -15.15
C ARG A 650 -46.14 -13.63 -16.49
N LYS A 651 -46.85 -13.41 -17.61
CA LYS A 651 -46.24 -13.21 -18.93
C LYS A 651 -45.32 -11.98 -18.93
N SER A 652 -45.78 -10.85 -18.40
CA SER A 652 -44.95 -9.62 -18.28
C SER A 652 -43.74 -9.78 -17.33
N GLN A 653 -43.84 -10.63 -16.30
CA GLN A 653 -42.71 -10.96 -15.43
C GLN A 653 -41.70 -11.86 -16.14
N ILE A 654 -42.16 -12.82 -16.95
CA ILE A 654 -41.30 -13.70 -17.76
C ILE A 654 -40.59 -12.90 -18.86
N GLU A 655 -41.26 -11.95 -19.50
CA GLU A 655 -40.67 -11.08 -20.53
C GLU A 655 -39.54 -10.21 -19.96
N ARG A 656 -39.79 -9.47 -18.86
CA ARG A 656 -38.74 -8.72 -18.13
C ARG A 656 -37.59 -9.59 -17.63
N LEU A 657 -37.86 -10.84 -17.26
CA LEU A 657 -36.82 -11.77 -16.80
C LEU A 657 -35.95 -12.24 -17.97
N HIS A 658 -36.48 -12.39 -19.19
CA HIS A 658 -35.65 -12.62 -20.38
C HIS A 658 -34.77 -11.39 -20.68
N GLU A 659 -35.34 -10.18 -20.71
CA GLU A 659 -34.58 -8.93 -20.90
C GLU A 659 -33.44 -8.79 -19.87
N SER A 660 -33.72 -9.11 -18.60
CA SER A 660 -32.72 -9.09 -17.52
C SER A 660 -31.62 -10.15 -17.69
N VAL A 661 -31.92 -11.28 -18.33
CA VAL A 661 -30.96 -12.35 -18.64
C VAL A 661 -30.13 -12.01 -19.88
N ASP A 662 -30.71 -11.38 -20.88
CA ASP A 662 -29.99 -10.86 -22.06
C ASP A 662 -29.01 -9.74 -21.66
N ALA A 663 -29.42 -8.84 -20.78
CA ALA A 663 -28.54 -7.83 -20.19
C ALA A 663 -27.38 -8.47 -19.38
N LEU A 664 -27.65 -9.54 -18.62
CA LEU A 664 -26.61 -10.30 -17.91
C LEU A 664 -25.63 -10.97 -18.88
N ILE A 665 -26.12 -11.67 -19.91
CA ILE A 665 -25.30 -12.37 -20.90
C ILE A 665 -24.37 -11.37 -21.59
N LYS A 666 -24.93 -10.29 -22.15
CA LYS A 666 -24.16 -9.22 -22.80
C LYS A 666 -23.12 -8.56 -21.88
N CYS A 667 -23.39 -8.45 -20.58
CA CYS A 667 -22.44 -7.93 -19.59
C CYS A 667 -21.29 -8.91 -19.29
N VAL A 668 -21.53 -10.22 -19.35
CA VAL A 668 -20.50 -11.25 -19.11
C VAL A 668 -19.65 -11.50 -20.36
N GLU A 669 -20.25 -11.49 -21.55
CA GLU A 669 -19.57 -11.61 -22.85
C GLU A 669 -18.54 -10.50 -23.08
N GLN A 670 -18.75 -9.32 -22.48
CA GLN A 670 -17.81 -8.20 -22.51
C GLN A 670 -16.57 -8.38 -21.61
N ASN A 671 -16.32 -9.59 -21.09
CA ASN A 671 -15.17 -9.96 -20.25
C ASN A 671 -14.91 -8.98 -19.08
N PRO A 672 -15.84 -8.85 -18.10
CA PRO A 672 -15.74 -7.90 -16.97
C PRO A 672 -14.56 -8.15 -15.99
N GLY A 673 -13.65 -9.08 -16.30
CA GLY A 673 -12.36 -9.21 -15.65
C GLY A 673 -12.42 -9.65 -14.18
N PHE A 674 -11.49 -9.12 -13.39
CA PHE A 674 -11.24 -9.54 -12.01
C PHE A 674 -11.22 -8.35 -11.04
N SER A 675 -11.84 -8.51 -9.88
CA SER A 675 -11.79 -7.53 -8.78
C SER A 675 -11.22 -8.19 -7.52
N GLN A 676 -10.09 -7.70 -7.03
CA GLN A 676 -9.35 -8.30 -5.90
C GLN A 676 -9.10 -9.82 -6.08
N GLY A 677 -8.72 -10.23 -7.30
CA GLY A 677 -8.49 -11.63 -7.66
C GLY A 677 -9.75 -12.52 -7.70
N LYS A 678 -10.94 -11.92 -7.83
CA LYS A 678 -12.22 -12.65 -7.97
C LYS A 678 -12.80 -12.41 -9.37
N PRO A 679 -13.17 -13.45 -10.13
CA PRO A 679 -13.76 -13.29 -11.46
C PRO A 679 -15.13 -12.62 -11.36
N VAL A 680 -15.29 -11.45 -11.98
CA VAL A 680 -16.49 -10.61 -11.81
C VAL A 680 -17.71 -11.28 -12.43
N GLY A 681 -17.58 -11.85 -13.64
CA GLY A 681 -18.67 -12.53 -14.34
C GLY A 681 -19.34 -13.62 -13.49
N ALA A 682 -18.55 -14.52 -12.89
CA ALA A 682 -19.05 -15.56 -12.00
C ALA A 682 -19.84 -15.03 -10.80
N PHE A 683 -19.37 -13.95 -10.15
CA PHE A 683 -20.07 -13.34 -9.02
C PHE A 683 -21.34 -12.59 -9.45
N THR A 684 -21.34 -11.96 -10.63
CA THR A 684 -22.54 -11.32 -11.20
C THR A 684 -23.60 -12.36 -11.57
N ILE A 685 -23.23 -13.43 -12.31
CA ILE A 685 -24.14 -14.54 -12.63
C ILE A 685 -24.72 -15.14 -11.34
N TYR A 686 -23.89 -15.47 -10.36
CA TYR A 686 -24.34 -16.04 -9.10
C TYR A 686 -25.34 -15.11 -8.37
N ARG A 687 -25.04 -13.81 -8.27
CA ARG A 687 -25.94 -12.83 -7.64
C ARG A 687 -27.28 -12.72 -8.36
N CYS A 688 -27.28 -12.70 -9.70
CA CYS A 688 -28.51 -12.67 -10.49
C CYS A 688 -29.35 -13.94 -10.29
N LEU A 689 -28.73 -15.13 -10.31
CA LEU A 689 -29.42 -16.41 -10.07
C LEU A 689 -30.02 -16.51 -8.65
N VAL A 690 -29.36 -15.95 -7.63
CA VAL A 690 -29.92 -15.83 -6.28
C VAL A 690 -31.09 -14.84 -6.26
N HIS A 691 -30.92 -13.65 -6.86
CA HIS A 691 -31.94 -12.61 -6.91
C HIS A 691 -33.23 -13.07 -7.63
N TRP A 692 -33.10 -13.78 -8.75
CA TRP A 692 -34.21 -14.38 -9.49
C TRP A 692 -34.71 -15.71 -8.89
N ARG A 693 -34.16 -16.15 -7.74
CA ARG A 693 -34.45 -17.43 -7.07
C ARG A 693 -34.38 -18.66 -7.99
N SER A 694 -33.53 -18.63 -9.01
CA SER A 694 -33.52 -19.65 -10.08
C SER A 694 -33.21 -21.07 -9.58
N PHE A 695 -32.63 -21.21 -8.39
CA PHE A 695 -32.36 -22.51 -7.74
C PHE A 695 -33.61 -23.17 -7.12
N GLU A 696 -34.65 -22.39 -6.81
CA GLU A 696 -35.93 -22.85 -6.25
C GLU A 696 -36.97 -23.16 -7.35
N ALA A 697 -36.68 -22.78 -8.61
CA ALA A 697 -37.61 -22.88 -9.73
C ALA A 697 -37.70 -24.31 -10.29
N GLU A 698 -38.92 -24.83 -10.44
CA GLU A 698 -39.16 -26.17 -10.99
C GLU A 698 -38.92 -26.25 -12.51
N LYS A 699 -39.03 -25.12 -13.20
CA LYS A 699 -38.69 -24.92 -14.61
C LYS A 699 -38.09 -23.53 -14.79
N THR A 700 -36.97 -23.42 -15.51
CA THR A 700 -36.32 -22.15 -15.85
C THR A 700 -35.42 -22.34 -17.07
N SER A 701 -35.50 -21.42 -18.05
CA SER A 701 -34.63 -21.39 -19.24
C SER A 701 -33.29 -20.68 -18.97
N VAL A 702 -33.14 -20.02 -17.83
CA VAL A 702 -31.96 -19.19 -17.52
C VAL A 702 -30.67 -20.01 -17.49
N PHE A 703 -30.73 -21.25 -16.98
CA PHE A 703 -29.59 -22.15 -16.95
C PHE A 703 -29.17 -22.57 -18.37
N ASP A 704 -30.11 -22.90 -19.25
CA ASP A 704 -29.82 -23.30 -20.63
C ASP A 704 -29.18 -22.15 -21.43
N ARG A 705 -29.68 -20.92 -21.27
CA ARG A 705 -29.10 -19.73 -21.92
C ARG A 705 -27.69 -19.40 -21.39
N LEU A 706 -27.44 -19.55 -20.09
CA LEU A 706 -26.11 -19.39 -19.50
C LEU A 706 -25.14 -20.50 -19.96
N ILE A 707 -25.61 -21.73 -20.11
CA ILE A 707 -24.82 -22.83 -20.69
C ILE A 707 -24.50 -22.57 -22.17
N GLN A 708 -25.46 -22.04 -22.94
CA GLN A 708 -25.23 -21.68 -24.34
C GLN A 708 -24.16 -20.58 -24.49
N MET A 709 -24.23 -19.52 -23.67
CA MET A 709 -23.21 -18.45 -23.60
C MET A 709 -21.83 -18.98 -23.20
N ILE A 710 -21.76 -19.88 -22.20
CA ILE A 710 -20.50 -20.53 -21.82
C ILE A 710 -19.98 -21.40 -22.97
N GLY A 711 -20.87 -22.10 -23.68
CA GLY A 711 -20.55 -22.91 -24.85
C GLY A 711 -19.91 -22.10 -25.97
N SER A 712 -20.58 -21.06 -26.45
CA SER A 712 -20.09 -20.22 -27.56
C SER A 712 -18.76 -19.54 -27.22
N ALA A 713 -18.57 -19.10 -25.99
CA ALA A 713 -17.32 -18.48 -25.55
C ALA A 713 -16.13 -19.46 -25.39
N ILE A 714 -16.36 -20.77 -25.53
CA ILE A 714 -15.33 -21.84 -25.51
C ILE A 714 -15.08 -22.42 -26.92
N GLU A 715 -15.81 -21.97 -27.95
CA GLU A 715 -15.65 -22.45 -29.33
C GLU A 715 -14.27 -22.12 -29.92
N ASN A 716 -13.66 -20.98 -29.55
CA ASN A 716 -12.31 -20.63 -29.97
C ASN A 716 -11.25 -21.37 -29.13
N GLN A 717 -10.96 -22.61 -29.52
CA GLN A 717 -10.12 -23.51 -28.72
C GLN A 717 -8.63 -23.15 -28.67
N ASP A 718 -8.10 -22.33 -29.59
CA ASP A 718 -6.67 -21.98 -29.61
C ASP A 718 -6.29 -20.80 -28.67
N ASP A 719 -7.27 -20.04 -28.14
CA ASP A 719 -7.00 -18.91 -27.22
C ASP A 719 -6.89 -19.36 -25.75
N ASN A 720 -5.67 -19.72 -25.35
CA ASN A 720 -5.35 -20.11 -23.97
C ASN A 720 -5.63 -19.02 -22.93
N TYR A 721 -5.64 -17.73 -23.28
CA TYR A 721 -5.93 -16.64 -22.34
C TYR A 721 -7.43 -16.52 -22.09
N HIS A 722 -8.25 -16.54 -23.14
CA HIS A 722 -9.71 -16.55 -23.01
C HIS A 722 -10.21 -17.82 -22.31
N LEU A 723 -9.62 -18.98 -22.62
CA LEU A 723 -9.90 -20.23 -21.90
C LEU A 723 -9.50 -20.17 -20.42
N ALA A 724 -8.38 -19.54 -20.06
CA ALA A 724 -8.00 -19.34 -18.65
C ALA A 724 -9.00 -18.44 -17.91
N TYR A 725 -9.46 -17.35 -18.54
CA TYR A 725 -10.54 -16.50 -18.00
C TYR A 725 -11.83 -17.30 -17.73
N TRP A 726 -12.25 -18.14 -18.67
CA TRP A 726 -13.45 -18.98 -18.49
C TRP A 726 -13.26 -20.12 -17.50
N LEU A 727 -12.07 -20.70 -17.39
CA LEU A 727 -11.74 -21.70 -16.37
C LEU A 727 -11.92 -21.11 -14.95
N SER A 728 -11.48 -19.87 -14.73
CA SER A 728 -11.69 -19.15 -13.47
C SER A 728 -13.15 -18.81 -13.22
N ASN A 729 -13.88 -18.32 -14.22
CA ASN A 729 -15.29 -17.96 -14.07
C ASN A 729 -16.18 -19.21 -13.79
N THR A 730 -16.04 -20.26 -14.61
CA THR A 730 -16.85 -21.49 -14.48
C THR A 730 -16.54 -22.24 -13.19
N SER A 731 -15.27 -22.37 -12.79
CA SER A 731 -14.90 -23.04 -11.53
C SER A 731 -15.32 -22.26 -10.28
N MET A 732 -15.27 -20.92 -10.30
CA MET A 732 -15.80 -20.09 -9.21
C MET A 732 -17.32 -20.18 -9.12
N LEU A 733 -18.04 -20.12 -10.25
CA LEU A 733 -19.50 -20.27 -10.28
C LEU A 733 -19.91 -21.65 -9.74
N LEU A 734 -19.23 -22.73 -10.16
CA LEU A 734 -19.47 -24.09 -9.67
C LEU A 734 -19.19 -24.24 -8.16
N PHE A 735 -18.15 -23.58 -7.64
CA PHE A 735 -17.87 -23.52 -6.20
C PHE A 735 -18.97 -22.80 -5.41
N LEU A 736 -19.47 -21.66 -5.91
CA LEU A 736 -20.58 -20.92 -5.30
C LEU A 736 -21.86 -21.77 -5.28
N LEU A 737 -22.22 -22.41 -6.40
CA LEU A 737 -23.35 -23.35 -6.47
C LEU A 737 -23.21 -24.51 -5.47
N GLN A 738 -22.01 -25.07 -5.31
CA GLN A 738 -21.75 -26.17 -4.37
C GLN A 738 -21.89 -25.76 -2.89
N ARG A 739 -21.79 -24.46 -2.56
CA ARG A 739 -22.04 -23.96 -1.19
C ARG A 739 -23.51 -23.63 -0.93
N THR A 740 -24.28 -23.32 -1.98
CA THR A 740 -25.67 -22.85 -1.87
C THR A 740 -26.68 -24.00 -1.91
N LEU A 741 -26.44 -25.03 -2.73
CA LEU A 741 -27.34 -26.16 -2.93
C LEU A 741 -27.11 -27.24 -1.84
N LYS A 742 -28.13 -27.55 -1.04
CA LYS A 742 -28.08 -28.67 -0.08
C LYS A 742 -27.85 -30.01 -0.80
N GLY A 743 -26.97 -30.84 -0.25
CA GLY A 743 -26.95 -32.27 -0.59
C GLY A 743 -28.09 -32.97 0.13
N GLY A 744 -28.94 -33.69 -0.62
CA GLY A 744 -29.99 -34.52 -0.03
C GLY A 744 -29.39 -35.69 0.75
N GLY A 745 -29.66 -35.76 2.05
CA GLY A 745 -29.13 -36.79 2.95
C GLY A 745 -28.87 -36.29 4.36
N ALA A 746 -29.91 -36.28 5.19
CA ALA A 746 -29.72 -36.23 6.64
C ALA A 746 -29.24 -37.62 7.14
N ASN A 747 -28.42 -37.64 8.19
CA ASN A 747 -27.95 -38.84 8.89
C ASN A 747 -27.21 -39.89 8.04
N SER A 748 -26.04 -39.54 7.53
CA SER A 748 -24.94 -40.50 7.34
C SER A 748 -23.58 -39.84 7.58
N ASN A 749 -22.59 -40.63 8.05
CA ASN A 749 -21.21 -40.17 8.15
C ASN A 749 -20.66 -39.84 6.75
N PRO A 750 -19.78 -38.83 6.59
CA PRO A 750 -19.36 -38.37 5.27
C PRO A 750 -18.54 -39.44 4.53
N LEU A 751 -19.16 -40.11 3.55
CA LEU A 751 -18.43 -40.97 2.61
C LEU A 751 -17.42 -40.13 1.81
N PRO A 752 -16.24 -40.69 1.47
CA PRO A 752 -15.27 -39.99 0.64
C PRO A 752 -15.84 -39.72 -0.77
N PRO A 753 -15.68 -38.50 -1.31
CA PRO A 753 -16.27 -38.15 -2.60
C PRO A 753 -15.65 -38.94 -3.75
N THR A 754 -16.47 -39.73 -4.44
CA THR A 754 -16.04 -40.59 -5.55
C THR A 754 -15.62 -39.80 -6.79
N SER A 755 -16.31 -38.70 -7.12
CA SER A 755 -16.03 -37.90 -8.32
C SER A 755 -14.73 -37.08 -8.23
N PHE A 756 -14.12 -36.81 -9.39
CA PHE A 756 -12.90 -36.03 -9.55
C PHE A 756 -13.05 -34.62 -8.96
N PHE A 757 -14.14 -33.92 -9.29
CA PHE A 757 -14.45 -32.60 -8.74
C PHE A 757 -14.80 -32.62 -7.25
N GLY A 758 -15.46 -33.67 -6.75
CA GLY A 758 -15.82 -33.80 -5.34
C GLY A 758 -14.61 -33.84 -4.41
N ARG A 759 -13.48 -34.42 -4.86
CA ARG A 759 -12.19 -34.35 -4.17
C ARG A 759 -11.54 -32.96 -4.28
N MET A 760 -11.62 -32.29 -5.43
CA MET A 760 -11.08 -30.93 -5.58
C MET A 760 -11.80 -29.88 -4.73
N ALA A 761 -13.10 -30.04 -4.51
CA ALA A 761 -13.90 -29.15 -3.66
C ALA A 761 -13.43 -29.11 -2.17
N GLN A 762 -12.63 -30.08 -1.72
CA GLN A 762 -11.98 -30.04 -0.41
C GLN A 762 -10.74 -29.13 -0.40
N GLY A 763 -10.01 -28.99 -1.51
CA GLY A 763 -8.82 -28.13 -1.62
C GLY A 763 -9.11 -26.65 -1.31
N PHE A 764 -10.29 -26.16 -1.75
CA PHE A 764 -10.80 -24.82 -1.43
C PHE A 764 -11.05 -24.56 0.08
N ARG A 765 -10.87 -25.56 0.95
CA ARG A 765 -10.98 -25.41 2.43
C ARG A 765 -9.62 -25.26 3.13
N SER A 766 -8.51 -25.49 2.45
CA SER A 766 -7.22 -25.79 3.10
C SER A 766 -6.19 -24.65 3.15
N SER A 767 -6.40 -23.54 2.44
CA SER A 767 -5.50 -22.37 2.50
C SER A 767 -5.79 -21.47 3.71
N PRO A 768 -4.81 -21.16 4.59
CA PRO A 768 -5.02 -20.29 5.75
C PRO A 768 -5.48 -18.85 5.41
N SER A 769 -5.18 -18.37 4.21
CA SER A 769 -5.63 -17.07 3.69
C SER A 769 -7.15 -16.97 3.48
N SER A 770 -7.86 -18.10 3.39
CA SER A 770 -9.32 -18.15 3.19
C SER A 770 -10.13 -17.57 4.36
N ALA A 771 -9.52 -17.41 5.55
CA ALA A 771 -10.15 -16.81 6.74
C ALA A 771 -10.65 -15.37 6.52
N ASN A 772 -10.17 -14.67 5.47
CA ASN A 772 -10.58 -13.31 5.12
C ASN A 772 -11.74 -13.24 4.12
N LEU A 773 -12.41 -14.35 3.76
CA LEU A 773 -13.67 -14.32 2.99
C LEU A 773 -14.86 -13.86 3.85
N ARG A 774 -14.82 -12.60 4.31
CA ARG A 774 -16.01 -11.84 4.70
C ARG A 774 -16.80 -11.40 3.46
N VAL A 775 -17.30 -12.38 2.71
CA VAL A 775 -18.62 -12.20 2.07
C VAL A 775 -19.64 -12.08 3.21
N GLY A 776 -20.71 -11.31 3.00
CA GLY A 776 -21.62 -10.92 4.07
C GLY A 776 -22.24 -12.10 4.84
N LYS A 777 -22.86 -11.78 5.98
CA LYS A 777 -23.83 -12.69 6.60
C LYS A 777 -24.86 -13.14 5.57
N ASP A 778 -25.47 -14.30 5.83
CA ASP A 778 -26.66 -14.80 5.14
C ASP A 778 -26.43 -15.34 3.72
N ILE A 779 -25.58 -16.38 3.61
CA ILE A 779 -25.73 -17.40 2.57
C ILE A 779 -26.70 -18.46 3.10
N GLN A 780 -27.98 -18.31 2.78
CA GLN A 780 -29.03 -19.26 3.14
C GLN A 780 -28.92 -20.52 2.25
N MET A 781 -28.88 -21.72 2.85
CA MET A 781 -28.77 -22.97 2.09
C MET A 781 -30.12 -23.38 1.48
N VAL A 782 -30.17 -23.43 0.15
CA VAL A 782 -31.38 -23.69 -0.66
C VAL A 782 -31.48 -25.18 -1.02
N GLU A 783 -32.69 -25.71 -1.09
CA GLU A 783 -32.98 -27.03 -1.64
C GLU A 783 -33.16 -26.93 -3.16
N GLY A 784 -32.13 -27.34 -3.91
CA GLY A 784 -32.07 -27.16 -5.35
C GLY A 784 -33.03 -28.07 -6.12
N LYS A 785 -33.91 -27.47 -6.93
CA LYS A 785 -34.75 -28.23 -7.89
C LYS A 785 -33.90 -28.80 -9.04
N TYR A 786 -34.47 -29.77 -9.76
CA TYR A 786 -33.79 -30.50 -10.85
C TYR A 786 -33.00 -29.62 -11.85
N PRO A 787 -33.52 -28.49 -12.37
CA PRO A 787 -32.77 -27.65 -13.29
C PRO A 787 -31.43 -27.12 -12.72
N ALA A 788 -31.40 -26.79 -11.42
CA ALA A 788 -30.18 -26.32 -10.76
C ALA A 788 -29.15 -27.43 -10.53
N LEU A 789 -29.61 -28.67 -10.36
CA LEU A 789 -28.74 -29.86 -10.28
C LEU A 789 -28.16 -30.21 -11.65
N LEU A 790 -28.95 -30.11 -12.72
CA LEU A 790 -28.51 -30.30 -14.10
C LEU A 790 -27.48 -29.23 -14.51
N PHE A 791 -27.76 -27.95 -14.24
CA PHE A 791 -26.84 -26.84 -14.47
C PHE A 791 -25.48 -27.05 -13.78
N LYS A 792 -25.49 -27.54 -12.54
CA LYS A 792 -24.27 -27.91 -11.80
C LYS A 792 -23.49 -29.05 -12.47
N GLN A 793 -24.17 -30.06 -13.00
CA GLN A 793 -23.54 -31.16 -13.75
C GLN A 793 -22.93 -30.65 -15.06
N GLN A 794 -23.67 -29.86 -15.83
CA GLN A 794 -23.18 -29.24 -17.07
C GLN A 794 -21.95 -28.35 -16.82
N LEU A 795 -22.00 -27.47 -15.81
CA LEU A 795 -20.84 -26.66 -15.41
C LEU A 795 -19.63 -27.50 -14.97
N THR A 796 -19.85 -28.67 -14.34
CA THR A 796 -18.75 -29.58 -14.00
C THR A 796 -18.09 -30.12 -15.27
N ALA A 797 -18.88 -30.52 -16.27
CA ALA A 797 -18.37 -30.96 -17.57
C ALA A 797 -17.62 -29.82 -18.30
N TYR A 798 -18.14 -28.59 -18.32
CA TYR A 798 -17.44 -27.45 -18.93
C TYR A 798 -16.09 -27.16 -18.26
N VAL A 799 -15.99 -27.20 -16.92
CA VAL A 799 -14.69 -27.02 -16.24
C VAL A 799 -13.70 -28.12 -16.62
N GLU A 800 -14.15 -29.37 -16.74
CA GLU A 800 -13.30 -30.50 -17.18
C GLU A 800 -12.90 -30.39 -18.66
N THR A 801 -13.78 -29.87 -19.53
CA THR A 801 -13.51 -29.59 -20.96
C THR A 801 -12.49 -28.45 -21.12
N ILE A 802 -12.68 -27.29 -20.49
CA ILE A 802 -11.74 -26.15 -20.59
C ILE A 802 -10.34 -26.55 -20.08
N TYR A 803 -10.29 -27.24 -18.93
CA TYR A 803 -9.06 -27.81 -18.38
C TYR A 803 -8.38 -28.77 -19.37
N GLY A 804 -9.16 -29.58 -20.10
CA GLY A 804 -8.66 -30.48 -21.13
C GLY A 804 -8.03 -29.74 -22.31
N ILE A 805 -8.74 -28.74 -22.86
CA ILE A 805 -8.30 -27.96 -24.02
C ILE A 805 -7.00 -27.21 -23.70
N VAL A 806 -6.95 -26.40 -22.63
CA VAL A 806 -5.76 -25.63 -22.24
C VAL A 806 -4.53 -26.53 -22.07
N ARG A 807 -4.70 -27.71 -21.46
CA ARG A 807 -3.65 -28.71 -21.29
C ARG A 807 -3.17 -29.28 -22.63
N ASP A 808 -4.09 -29.62 -23.53
CA ASP A 808 -3.76 -30.34 -24.77
C ASP A 808 -3.26 -29.40 -25.87
N ASN A 809 -3.68 -28.13 -25.87
CA ASN A 809 -3.02 -27.03 -26.59
C ASN A 809 -1.55 -26.94 -26.20
N PHE A 810 -1.26 -26.84 -24.91
CA PHE A 810 0.13 -26.72 -24.45
C PHE A 810 0.98 -27.94 -24.83
N LYS A 811 0.42 -29.15 -24.85
CA LYS A 811 1.12 -30.33 -25.39
C LYS A 811 1.41 -30.23 -26.89
N LYS A 812 0.45 -29.70 -27.68
CA LYS A 812 0.58 -29.44 -29.12
C LYS A 812 1.73 -28.46 -29.39
N ASP A 813 1.82 -27.38 -28.60
CA ASP A 813 2.90 -26.38 -28.69
C ASP A 813 4.27 -26.94 -28.25
N LEU A 814 4.28 -27.78 -27.21
CA LEU A 814 5.48 -28.34 -26.60
C LEU A 814 6.07 -29.54 -27.38
N SER A 815 5.25 -30.29 -28.10
CA SER A 815 5.63 -31.46 -28.91
C SER A 815 6.80 -31.20 -29.88
N PRO A 816 6.82 -30.14 -30.73
CA PRO A 816 7.97 -29.85 -31.59
C PRO A 816 9.23 -29.47 -30.81
N LEU A 817 9.09 -28.76 -29.68
CA LEU A 817 10.24 -28.38 -28.83
C LEU A 817 10.91 -29.63 -28.22
N LEU A 818 10.11 -30.55 -27.66
CA LEU A 818 10.61 -31.83 -27.13
C LEU A 818 11.26 -32.69 -28.23
N SER A 819 10.67 -32.69 -29.43
CA SER A 819 11.22 -33.39 -30.61
C SER A 819 12.59 -32.84 -31.02
N SER A 820 12.85 -31.55 -30.82
CA SER A 820 14.15 -30.92 -31.12
C SER A 820 15.28 -31.29 -30.13
N CYS A 821 14.92 -31.72 -28.91
CA CYS A 821 15.87 -32.03 -27.83
C CYS A 821 16.62 -33.35 -28.01
N ILE A 822 16.17 -34.25 -28.91
CA ILE A 822 16.77 -35.58 -29.09
C ILE A 822 17.14 -35.78 -30.56
N GLN A 823 18.40 -35.50 -30.89
CA GLN A 823 18.92 -35.56 -32.25
C GLN A 823 19.82 -36.78 -32.45
N ALA A 824 19.77 -37.33 -33.67
CA ALA A 824 20.66 -38.40 -34.11
C ALA A 824 22.01 -37.82 -34.54
N PRO A 825 23.14 -38.51 -34.27
CA PRO A 825 24.43 -38.17 -34.87
C PRO A 825 24.33 -38.19 -36.40
N ARG A 826 24.51 -37.03 -37.05
CA ARG A 826 24.53 -36.96 -38.52
C ARG A 826 25.80 -37.64 -39.05
N ALA A 827 25.66 -38.77 -39.73
CA ALA A 827 26.76 -39.48 -40.36
C ALA A 827 27.33 -38.66 -41.55
N SER A 828 28.38 -37.89 -41.29
CA SER A 828 29.03 -37.04 -42.29
C SER A 828 29.89 -37.87 -43.26
N LYS A 829 29.36 -38.18 -44.45
CA LYS A 829 30.21 -38.44 -45.62
C LYS A 829 30.88 -37.12 -46.00
N GLY A 830 32.19 -37.02 -45.80
CA GLY A 830 32.94 -35.76 -45.95
C GLY A 830 33.56 -35.56 -47.32
N THR A 831 33.69 -34.29 -47.72
CA THR A 831 34.59 -33.81 -48.80
C THR A 831 35.12 -32.42 -48.43
N ALA A 832 36.42 -32.18 -48.66
CA ALA A 832 37.10 -30.89 -48.78
C ALA A 832 37.03 -29.81 -47.66
N LEU A 833 38.15 -29.70 -46.93
CA LEU A 833 39.02 -28.51 -46.86
C LEU A 833 38.60 -27.23 -46.05
N LYS A 834 39.30 -27.04 -44.92
CA LYS A 834 39.76 -25.77 -44.29
C LYS A 834 38.81 -24.54 -44.28
N SER A 835 38.09 -24.33 -43.18
CA SER A 835 38.03 -23.03 -42.46
C SER A 835 37.28 -23.16 -41.11
N SER A 836 37.31 -22.10 -40.30
CA SER A 836 36.39 -21.84 -39.17
C SER A 836 36.47 -22.76 -37.93
N LEU A 837 37.38 -22.42 -37.00
CA LEU A 837 37.46 -22.96 -35.63
C LEU A 837 36.36 -22.43 -34.68
N SER A 838 35.15 -22.18 -35.19
CA SER A 838 34.18 -21.27 -34.54
C SER A 838 32.70 -21.68 -34.66
N PHE A 839 32.38 -22.94 -35.00
CA PHE A 839 31.00 -23.33 -35.38
C PHE A 839 30.47 -24.61 -34.71
N VAL A 840 30.67 -24.75 -33.39
CA VAL A 840 30.25 -25.95 -32.62
C VAL A 840 29.35 -25.64 -31.40
N HIS A 841 29.24 -24.37 -30.96
CA HIS A 841 28.77 -24.05 -29.60
C HIS A 841 27.34 -23.50 -29.43
N SER A 842 26.54 -23.32 -30.49
CA SER A 842 25.37 -22.42 -30.46
C SER A 842 24.08 -22.95 -31.11
N LEU A 843 23.65 -24.19 -30.81
CA LEU A 843 22.32 -24.69 -31.22
C LEU A 843 21.61 -25.67 -30.25
N PRO A 844 22.28 -26.44 -29.36
CA PRO A 844 21.55 -27.30 -28.42
C PRO A 844 20.91 -26.57 -27.23
N ALA A 845 21.50 -25.46 -26.76
CA ALA A 845 21.11 -24.83 -25.49
C ALA A 845 19.74 -24.12 -25.52
N ASP A 846 19.24 -23.78 -26.71
CA ASP A 846 18.06 -22.90 -26.83
C ASP A 846 16.73 -23.67 -26.85
N SER A 847 16.73 -24.99 -27.12
CA SER A 847 15.52 -25.82 -27.05
C SER A 847 14.96 -25.92 -25.62
N TRP A 848 15.82 -26.17 -24.62
CA TRP A 848 15.39 -26.23 -23.21
C TRP A 848 14.94 -24.87 -22.68
N ARG A 849 15.63 -23.79 -23.04
CA ARG A 849 15.19 -22.43 -22.75
C ARG A 849 13.84 -22.10 -23.38
N SER A 850 13.59 -22.56 -24.60
CA SER A 850 12.28 -22.40 -25.26
C SER A 850 11.19 -23.14 -24.49
N ILE A 851 11.46 -24.37 -24.02
CA ILE A 851 10.54 -25.14 -23.16
C ILE A 851 10.25 -24.38 -21.85
N VAL A 852 11.28 -23.86 -21.17
CA VAL A 852 11.13 -23.05 -19.94
C VAL A 852 10.30 -21.79 -20.21
N ASN A 853 10.58 -21.06 -21.29
CA ASN A 853 9.83 -19.86 -21.66
C ASN A 853 8.36 -20.16 -21.98
N SER A 854 8.07 -21.30 -22.63
CA SER A 854 6.68 -21.74 -22.84
C SER A 854 5.97 -22.08 -21.52
N LEU A 855 6.64 -22.80 -20.62
CA LEU A 855 6.08 -23.13 -19.30
C LEU A 855 5.80 -21.88 -18.47
N ASP A 856 6.70 -20.89 -18.52
CA ASP A 856 6.55 -19.60 -17.84
C ASP A 856 5.44 -18.74 -18.44
N GLY A 857 5.32 -18.71 -19.77
CA GLY A 857 4.21 -18.06 -20.48
C GLY A 857 2.84 -18.64 -20.12
N LEU A 858 2.72 -19.97 -20.03
CA LEU A 858 1.50 -20.62 -19.54
C LEU A 858 1.25 -20.27 -18.06
N LEU A 859 2.28 -20.30 -17.22
CA LEU A 859 2.14 -19.97 -15.80
C LEU A 859 1.67 -18.52 -15.60
N CYS A 860 2.23 -17.56 -16.35
CA CYS A 860 1.77 -16.18 -16.35
C CYS A 860 0.31 -16.05 -16.82
N THR A 861 -0.05 -16.70 -17.93
CA THR A 861 -1.43 -16.69 -18.47
C THR A 861 -2.46 -17.19 -17.45
N LEU A 862 -2.13 -18.25 -16.70
CA LEU A 862 -3.01 -18.81 -15.67
C LEU A 862 -3.07 -17.93 -14.40
N LYS A 863 -1.95 -17.28 -14.02
CA LYS A 863 -1.87 -16.33 -12.89
C LYS A 863 -2.64 -15.04 -13.13
N GLU A 864 -2.46 -14.42 -14.30
CA GLU A 864 -3.14 -13.17 -14.68
C GLU A 864 -4.67 -13.35 -14.72
N ASN A 865 -5.12 -14.54 -15.11
CA ASN A 865 -6.53 -14.94 -15.07
C ASN A 865 -6.97 -15.55 -13.72
N PHE A 866 -6.16 -15.46 -12.66
CA PHE A 866 -6.46 -15.93 -11.30
C PHE A 866 -6.99 -17.38 -11.23
N VAL A 867 -6.47 -18.27 -12.07
CA VAL A 867 -6.89 -19.68 -12.11
C VAL A 867 -6.62 -20.35 -10.76
N PRO A 868 -7.58 -21.08 -10.15
CA PRO A 868 -7.36 -21.68 -8.84
C PRO A 868 -6.14 -22.63 -8.84
N PRO A 869 -5.20 -22.52 -7.87
CA PRO A 869 -3.93 -23.27 -7.89
C PRO A 869 -4.05 -24.79 -8.04
N ILE A 870 -5.16 -25.39 -7.60
CA ILE A 870 -5.43 -26.84 -7.78
C ILE A 870 -5.57 -27.27 -9.25
N PHE A 871 -5.96 -26.37 -10.15
CA PHE A 871 -5.92 -26.62 -11.60
C PHE A 871 -4.52 -26.42 -12.15
N MET A 872 -3.83 -25.33 -11.76
CA MET A 872 -2.46 -25.04 -12.21
C MET A 872 -1.52 -26.20 -11.86
N GLN A 873 -1.52 -26.65 -10.59
CA GLN A 873 -0.75 -27.80 -10.13
C GLN A 873 -1.01 -29.07 -10.96
N LYS A 874 -2.29 -29.36 -11.29
CA LYS A 874 -2.67 -30.52 -12.09
C LYS A 874 -2.29 -30.41 -13.57
N ILE A 875 -2.44 -29.22 -14.17
CA ILE A 875 -2.00 -28.91 -15.53
C ILE A 875 -0.49 -29.17 -15.63
N PHE A 876 0.32 -28.57 -14.76
CA PHE A 876 1.77 -28.78 -14.76
C PHE A 876 2.16 -30.23 -14.45
N THR A 877 1.48 -30.93 -13.52
CA THR A 877 1.71 -32.38 -13.30
C THR A 877 1.53 -33.20 -14.58
N GLN A 878 0.45 -32.92 -15.34
CA GLN A 878 0.17 -33.65 -16.59
C GLN A 878 1.09 -33.23 -17.74
N ILE A 879 1.61 -32.00 -17.72
CA ILE A 879 2.64 -31.52 -18.65
C ILE A 879 3.99 -32.19 -18.37
N PHE A 880 4.48 -32.21 -17.12
CA PHE A 880 5.73 -32.90 -16.78
C PHE A 880 5.66 -34.40 -17.02
N SER A 881 4.51 -35.02 -16.76
CA SER A 881 4.26 -36.42 -17.15
C SER A 881 4.39 -36.63 -18.66
N TYR A 882 3.88 -35.70 -19.48
CA TYR A 882 4.00 -35.74 -20.93
C TYR A 882 5.43 -35.50 -21.42
N ILE A 883 6.16 -34.53 -20.84
CA ILE A 883 7.59 -34.28 -21.09
C ILE A 883 8.39 -35.56 -20.85
N ASN A 884 8.25 -36.18 -19.67
CA ASN A 884 8.97 -37.40 -19.32
C ASN A 884 8.67 -38.56 -20.28
N VAL A 885 7.40 -38.79 -20.59
CA VAL A 885 6.99 -39.85 -21.54
C VAL A 885 7.53 -39.59 -22.95
N GLN A 886 7.49 -38.35 -23.46
CA GLN A 886 7.98 -38.04 -24.80
C GLN A 886 9.50 -38.14 -24.92
N LEU A 887 10.25 -37.66 -23.93
CA LEU A 887 11.71 -37.78 -23.92
C LEU A 887 12.15 -39.25 -23.81
N PHE A 888 11.51 -40.01 -22.92
CA PHE A 888 11.80 -41.44 -22.74
C PHE A 888 11.48 -42.25 -23.99
N ASN A 889 10.31 -42.05 -24.60
CA ASN A 889 9.95 -42.68 -25.88
C ASN A 889 10.91 -42.26 -27.01
N SER A 890 11.30 -40.99 -27.09
CA SER A 890 12.20 -40.47 -28.13
C SER A 890 13.63 -41.00 -28.01
N LEU A 891 14.07 -41.40 -26.81
CA LEU A 891 15.30 -42.16 -26.60
C LEU A 891 15.10 -43.64 -27.00
N LEU A 892 14.10 -44.32 -26.41
CA LEU A 892 13.91 -45.77 -26.61
C LEU A 892 13.62 -46.17 -28.06
N LEU A 893 12.83 -45.39 -28.79
CA LEU A 893 12.43 -45.69 -30.17
C LEU A 893 13.56 -45.42 -31.19
N ARG A 894 14.64 -44.76 -30.77
CA ARG A 894 15.71 -44.27 -31.66
C ARG A 894 17.07 -44.68 -31.11
N ARG A 895 17.49 -45.89 -31.46
CA ARG A 895 18.72 -46.52 -30.96
C ARG A 895 19.97 -45.67 -31.20
N GLU A 896 19.99 -44.88 -32.27
CA GLU A 896 21.07 -43.93 -32.61
C GLU A 896 21.12 -42.71 -31.68
N CYS A 897 20.06 -42.43 -30.91
CA CYS A 897 19.97 -41.35 -29.93
C CYS A 897 20.35 -41.78 -28.50
N CYS A 898 20.50 -43.08 -28.23
CA CYS A 898 20.88 -43.63 -26.92
C CYS A 898 22.39 -43.49 -26.65
N THR A 899 22.90 -42.25 -26.64
CA THR A 899 24.31 -41.93 -26.40
C THR A 899 24.51 -41.24 -25.05
N PHE A 900 25.70 -41.38 -24.45
CA PHE A 900 26.04 -40.70 -23.20
C PHE A 900 25.94 -39.17 -23.31
N SER A 901 26.28 -38.60 -24.47
CA SER A 901 26.15 -37.16 -24.72
C SER A 901 24.69 -36.69 -24.73
N ASN A 902 23.77 -37.47 -25.31
CA ASN A 902 22.34 -37.17 -25.25
C ASN A 902 21.78 -37.36 -23.83
N GLY A 903 22.28 -38.36 -23.10
CA GLY A 903 21.95 -38.57 -21.68
C GLY A 903 22.32 -37.38 -20.80
N GLU A 904 23.57 -36.90 -20.86
CA GLU A 904 24.01 -35.72 -20.10
C GLU A 904 23.31 -34.43 -20.56
N TYR A 905 23.01 -34.27 -21.86
CA TYR A 905 22.24 -33.13 -22.37
C TYR A 905 20.79 -33.11 -21.83
N VAL A 906 20.08 -34.26 -21.86
CA VAL A 906 18.73 -34.35 -21.31
C VAL A 906 18.74 -34.14 -19.79
N LYS A 907 19.71 -34.72 -19.08
CA LYS A 907 19.95 -34.51 -17.64
C LYS A 907 20.19 -33.03 -17.29
N ALA A 908 20.96 -32.30 -18.10
CA ALA A 908 21.20 -30.87 -17.91
C ALA A 908 19.91 -30.05 -18.08
N GLY A 909 19.12 -30.32 -19.12
CA GLY A 909 17.83 -29.66 -19.35
C GLY A 909 16.77 -29.98 -18.29
N LEU A 910 16.74 -31.23 -17.79
CA LEU A 910 15.92 -31.63 -16.64
C LEU A 910 16.33 -30.94 -15.33
N ALA A 911 17.58 -30.47 -15.20
CA ALA A 911 18.01 -29.64 -14.08
C ALA A 911 17.59 -28.16 -14.25
N GLU A 912 17.46 -27.64 -15.49
CA GLU A 912 16.88 -26.30 -15.74
C GLU A 912 15.37 -26.26 -15.42
N LEU A 913 14.58 -27.12 -16.05
CA LEU A 913 13.81 -28.13 -15.32
C LEU A 913 13.32 -27.89 -13.87
N GLU A 914 13.99 -28.65 -13.00
CA GLU A 914 13.94 -28.65 -11.54
C GLU A 914 14.22 -27.26 -10.93
N LEU A 915 15.13 -26.48 -11.51
CA LEU A 915 15.42 -25.12 -11.07
C LEU A 915 14.23 -24.17 -11.27
N TRP A 916 13.50 -24.26 -12.39
CA TRP A 916 12.27 -23.49 -12.63
C TRP A 916 11.15 -23.90 -11.67
N CYS A 917 10.95 -25.20 -11.44
CA CYS A 917 10.03 -25.70 -10.40
C CYS A 917 10.43 -25.19 -9.00
N GLY A 918 11.74 -25.10 -8.74
CA GLY A 918 12.33 -24.51 -7.56
C GLY A 918 12.09 -22.99 -7.40
N GLN A 919 11.63 -22.30 -8.44
CA GLN A 919 11.23 -20.89 -8.41
C GLN A 919 9.70 -20.74 -8.35
N ALA A 920 8.92 -21.58 -9.04
CA ALA A 920 7.46 -21.56 -9.12
C ALA A 920 6.71 -22.08 -7.85
N LYS A 921 7.33 -21.95 -6.67
CA LYS A 921 7.09 -22.75 -5.44
C LYS A 921 5.71 -22.69 -4.76
N GLU A 922 4.77 -21.86 -5.20
CA GLU A 922 3.42 -21.82 -4.62
C GLU A 922 2.36 -22.58 -5.46
N GLU A 923 2.65 -22.88 -6.72
CA GLU A 923 1.64 -23.27 -7.73
C GLU A 923 1.99 -24.49 -8.58
N VAL A 924 3.24 -24.97 -8.49
CA VAL A 924 3.73 -26.17 -9.19
C VAL A 924 4.13 -27.22 -8.15
N PRO A 925 3.68 -28.48 -8.25
CA PRO A 925 4.13 -29.54 -7.36
C PRO A 925 5.56 -29.96 -7.70
N LEU A 926 6.35 -30.22 -6.65
CA LEU A 926 7.67 -30.87 -6.70
C LEU A 926 7.52 -32.39 -6.87
#